data_AF-A0AAC9XM15-F1
#
_entry.id   AF-A0AAC9XM15-F1
#
_cell.length_a   1.000
_cell.length_b   1.000
_cell.length_c   1.000
_cell.angle_alpha   90.00
_cell.angle_beta   90.00
_cell.angle_gamma   90.00
#
_symmetry.space_group_name_H-M   'P 1'
#
loop_
_entity.id
_entity.type
_entity.pdbx_description
1 polymer ?
#
loop_
_entity_poly.entity_id
_entity_poly.type
_entity_poly.pdbx_seq_one_letter_code
_entity_poly.pdbx_strand_id
1 'polypeptide(L)'
;MHKYKPEILKELYTIIQDENIYLGDIDTSLITDMSGLFSGSKRKDFSGIETWDTSNVISMNSMFSFASNFNHNINNWNVSNVENMGYMFRDAAKFNQPLNNWNVHKVKIMNYMFNDAFSFNQDISSWNVESVKDMSYMFRGCSKFNQPLNSWNVSNVENMYCMFVQALEFNQPLNDWDISNVKDTSYMFYLASKFNQPLDKWNVNKVKNMSYMFGGTYNFNQYCSLENWDISQVNSMENIFQFCNNFKNFKNLKWTLYLHVLDDNNFGKDIIKDNLKEIYKISSESKNKKIISFKKRLENIYYDELKDLADCITFKSIEEVENYAENNLNKKDEKKVDFIKKANVLIKDKSREVNIKVIKYIYLKYLELKKYIYRIIEIDSIIDLIEKESFLSFAYDIYKETGKETAQLIYGLYGGSLEEIYKKDGESKLFFKILSLNKENEYTIKILFNIYNNAKKMATKNNALDILIEIAKDKKIPFYNLELKYNSNIGFDKNSEKIIDENYKLILNNDYSVSIFDIKMNKILKSIPRNLYNNKKEEIKHIREEVYNMIKKFSYILNKLLIAGDKYDCNFFKEVFIDNPIMNKFDLSLIWNLYDINNNFITTFRYSGDGSYTNSDDEEVKIDDNTFISLASPIEMKEETITKWKKQLEDYELSQPINQLSIIKLDKNNLENEINKLQNIEIAYGTFKAFGMRYGMMSSYTEYRTIKEYNLSLDNGDTFIIKGQINGEADYKDKVKINIEFKSDENKEVSRRFIYTILIFMIWDFRLAYMFN
;
A
#
# COMPACT_ATOMS: atom_id res chain seq x y z
N MET A 1 55.17 8.54 50.13
CA MET A 1 55.08 7.07 50.32
C MET A 1 53.61 6.73 50.14
N HIS A 2 53.25 5.91 49.14
CA HIS A 2 51.85 5.52 48.93
C HIS A 2 51.34 4.72 50.15
N LYS A 3 50.08 4.94 50.54
CA LYS A 3 49.45 4.29 51.70
C LYS A 3 48.79 2.96 51.31
N TYR A 4 48.41 2.80 50.04
CA TYR A 4 47.75 1.60 49.52
C TYR A 4 48.51 1.08 48.31
N LYS A 5 48.64 -0.25 48.18
CA LYS A 5 49.28 -0.91 47.03
C LYS A 5 48.48 -2.17 46.65
N PRO A 6 47.34 -2.03 45.97
CA PRO A 6 46.55 -3.17 45.53
C PRO A 6 47.30 -3.98 44.47
N GLU A 7 47.22 -5.30 44.54
CA GLU A 7 47.84 -6.21 43.56
C GLU A 7 46.87 -6.61 42.44
N ILE A 8 45.56 -6.52 42.70
CA ILE A 8 44.50 -6.90 41.77
C ILE A 8 43.35 -5.88 41.70
N LEU A 9 42.58 -5.90 40.61
CA LEU A 9 41.43 -5.01 40.37
C LEU A 9 40.45 -4.96 41.56
N LYS A 10 40.14 -6.10 42.19
CA LYS A 10 39.19 -6.18 43.29
C LYS A 10 39.62 -5.38 44.53
N GLU A 11 40.91 -5.39 44.83
CA GLU A 11 41.47 -4.65 45.96
C GLU A 11 41.41 -3.15 45.67
N LEU A 12 41.86 -2.73 44.47
CA LEU A 12 41.77 -1.34 44.04
C LEU A 12 40.33 -0.84 44.07
N TYR A 13 39.39 -1.62 43.51
CA TYR A 13 37.96 -1.30 43.52
C TYR A 13 37.42 -1.06 44.92
N THR A 14 37.84 -1.88 45.90
CA THR A 14 37.41 -1.75 47.30
C THR A 14 37.94 -0.47 47.93
N ILE A 15 39.20 -0.11 47.67
CA ILE A 15 39.82 1.11 48.18
C ILE A 15 39.11 2.35 47.64
N ILE A 16 38.83 2.40 46.33
CA ILE A 16 38.22 3.59 45.71
C ILE A 16 36.74 3.79 46.06
N GLN A 17 36.06 2.85 46.73
CA GLN A 17 34.69 3.09 47.23
C GLN A 17 34.65 4.15 48.34
N ASP A 18 35.74 4.33 49.09
CA ASP A 18 35.84 5.44 50.04
C ASP A 18 36.18 6.73 49.29
N GLU A 19 35.18 7.61 49.16
CA GLU A 19 35.32 8.90 48.49
C GLU A 19 36.26 9.87 49.22
N ASN A 20 36.62 9.62 50.49
CA ASN A 20 37.54 10.47 51.26
C ASN A 20 39.02 10.16 50.99
N ILE A 21 39.32 9.03 50.33
CA ILE A 21 40.71 8.68 49.99
C ILE A 21 41.21 9.59 48.86
N TYR A 22 42.34 10.25 49.12
CA TYR A 22 43.12 10.94 48.09
C TYR A 22 43.71 9.90 47.13
N LEU A 23 43.37 9.96 45.84
CA LEU A 23 43.70 8.88 44.90
C LEU A 23 45.21 8.74 44.66
N GLY A 24 45.99 9.81 44.88
CA GLY A 24 47.45 9.77 44.77
C GLY A 24 48.14 8.98 45.89
N ASP A 25 47.43 8.63 46.97
CA ASP A 25 47.94 7.74 48.02
C ASP A 25 47.96 6.25 47.60
N ILE A 26 47.47 5.92 46.39
CA ILE A 26 47.37 4.55 45.87
C ILE A 26 48.47 4.30 44.83
N ASP A 27 49.30 3.28 45.05
CA ASP A 27 50.28 2.77 44.08
C ASP A 27 49.59 1.77 43.15
N THR A 28 49.35 2.16 41.90
CA THR A 28 48.68 1.31 40.88
C THR A 28 49.65 0.53 40.00
N SER A 29 50.96 0.53 40.29
CA SER A 29 52.00 -0.03 39.41
C SER A 29 51.84 -1.53 39.10
N LEU A 30 51.11 -2.29 39.93
CA LEU A 30 50.87 -3.73 39.72
C LEU A 30 49.56 -4.04 38.96
N ILE A 31 48.71 -3.03 38.74
CA ILE A 31 47.38 -3.23 38.18
C ILE A 31 47.45 -3.36 36.67
N THR A 32 46.92 -4.49 36.16
CA THR A 32 46.84 -4.77 34.71
C THR A 32 45.45 -4.60 34.13
N ASP A 33 44.42 -4.53 34.98
CA ASP A 33 43.03 -4.33 34.58
C ASP A 33 42.39 -3.23 35.42
N MET A 34 41.90 -2.19 34.76
CA MET A 34 41.20 -1.05 35.35
C MET A 34 39.71 -1.01 34.95
N SER A 35 39.19 -2.12 34.43
CA SER A 35 37.83 -2.18 33.91
C SER A 35 36.80 -1.85 34.99
N GLY A 36 35.88 -0.93 34.68
CA GLY A 36 34.75 -0.57 35.53
C GLY A 36 35.09 0.13 36.86
N LEU A 37 36.35 0.52 37.12
CA LEU A 37 36.77 1.07 38.42
C LEU A 37 35.88 2.21 38.94
N PHE A 38 35.60 3.20 38.10
CA PHE A 38 34.74 4.34 38.44
C PHE A 38 33.38 4.27 37.74
N SER A 39 32.95 3.08 37.29
CA SER A 39 31.67 2.93 36.60
C SER A 39 30.50 3.31 37.51
N GLY A 40 29.71 4.31 37.12
CA GLY A 40 28.60 4.86 37.90
C GLY A 40 29.03 5.62 39.15
N SER A 41 30.32 5.94 39.29
CA SER A 41 30.85 6.62 40.47
C SER A 41 30.22 8.01 40.64
N LYS A 42 29.82 8.32 41.88
CA LYS A 42 29.32 9.65 42.27
C LYS A 42 30.41 10.58 42.79
N ARG A 43 31.65 10.07 42.89
CA ARG A 43 32.83 10.80 43.34
C ARG A 43 32.96 12.12 42.60
N LYS A 44 33.24 13.19 43.33
CA LYS A 44 33.42 14.55 42.79
C LYS A 44 34.88 14.97 42.74
N ASP A 45 35.69 14.49 43.68
CA ASP A 45 37.12 14.77 43.76
C ASP A 45 37.91 13.54 43.31
N PHE A 46 38.63 13.67 42.20
CA PHE A 46 39.57 12.66 41.72
C PHE A 46 41.02 13.15 41.82
N SER A 47 41.31 14.12 42.70
CA SER A 47 42.67 14.61 42.90
C SER A 47 43.65 13.47 43.21
N GLY A 48 44.82 13.51 42.56
CA GLY A 48 45.85 12.48 42.64
C GLY A 48 45.68 11.32 41.65
N ILE A 49 44.57 11.25 40.89
CA ILE A 49 44.42 10.22 39.84
C ILE A 49 45.44 10.39 38.71
N GLU A 50 45.90 11.62 38.48
CA GLU A 50 46.92 11.96 37.49
C GLU A 50 48.29 11.34 37.81
N THR A 51 48.52 10.91 39.05
CA THR A 51 49.79 10.30 39.49
C THR A 51 49.82 8.78 39.39
N TRP A 52 48.73 8.14 38.95
CA TRP A 52 48.66 6.69 38.81
C TRP A 52 49.61 6.16 37.73
N ASP A 53 50.36 5.11 38.05
CA ASP A 53 51.10 4.34 37.07
C ASP A 53 50.13 3.40 36.33
N THR A 54 49.96 3.66 35.03
CA THR A 54 49.06 2.94 34.13
C THR A 54 49.82 2.10 33.10
N SER A 55 51.16 2.05 33.21
CA SER A 55 52.05 1.45 32.20
C SER A 55 51.85 -0.06 32.02
N ASN A 56 51.34 -0.76 33.04
CA ASN A 56 51.04 -2.19 33.01
C ASN A 56 49.57 -2.51 32.65
N VAL A 57 48.72 -1.50 32.46
CA VAL A 57 47.29 -1.69 32.20
C VAL A 57 47.05 -2.18 30.78
N ILE A 58 46.30 -3.27 30.65
CA ILE A 58 45.91 -3.93 29.40
C ILE A 58 44.44 -3.61 29.06
N SER A 59 43.58 -3.41 30.05
CA SER A 59 42.15 -3.09 29.84
C SER A 59 41.72 -1.89 30.68
N MET A 60 41.02 -0.95 30.04
CA MET A 60 40.34 0.19 30.65
C MET A 60 38.84 0.19 30.32
N ASN A 61 38.29 -0.98 29.99
CA ASN A 61 36.90 -1.12 29.58
C ASN A 61 35.94 -0.53 30.63
N SER A 62 35.03 0.35 30.22
CA SER A 62 34.04 0.96 31.10
C SER A 62 34.60 1.71 32.33
N MET A 63 35.91 2.06 32.37
CA MET A 63 36.55 2.58 33.58
C MET A 63 35.83 3.79 34.19
N PHE A 64 35.37 4.74 33.38
CA PHE A 64 34.62 5.93 33.79
C PHE A 64 33.18 5.95 33.23
N SER A 65 32.64 4.78 32.87
CA SER A 65 31.27 4.66 32.34
C SER A 65 30.27 5.22 33.35
N PHE A 66 29.33 6.08 32.95
CA PHE A 66 28.38 6.79 33.82
C PHE A 66 28.99 7.68 34.92
N ALA A 67 30.30 7.94 34.92
CA ALA A 67 30.96 8.83 35.87
C ALA A 67 30.70 10.31 35.50
N SER A 68 29.45 10.75 35.63
CA SER A 68 28.97 12.06 35.15
C SER A 68 29.71 13.29 35.72
N ASN A 69 30.42 13.14 36.84
CA ASN A 69 31.23 14.20 37.45
C ASN A 69 32.71 14.17 37.03
N PHE A 70 33.17 13.13 36.33
CA PHE A 70 34.57 12.98 35.97
C PHE A 70 35.00 14.01 34.91
N ASN A 71 36.03 14.80 35.23
CA ASN A 71 36.65 15.77 34.31
C ASN A 71 38.10 16.08 34.70
N HIS A 72 38.83 15.12 35.29
CA HIS A 72 40.23 15.32 35.70
C HIS A 72 41.19 15.04 34.55
N ASN A 73 42.31 15.76 34.52
CA ASN A 73 43.30 15.63 33.46
C ASN A 73 44.12 14.35 33.64
N ILE A 74 44.01 13.45 32.67
CA ILE A 74 44.69 12.14 32.61
C ILE A 74 45.58 12.01 31.36
N ASN A 75 45.93 13.12 30.72
CA ASN A 75 46.74 13.14 29.50
C ASN A 75 48.14 12.53 29.72
N ASN A 76 48.63 12.51 30.96
CA ASN A 76 49.96 11.99 31.32
C ASN A 76 50.00 10.47 31.52
N TRP A 77 48.87 9.78 31.45
CA TRP A 77 48.82 8.33 31.59
C TRP A 77 49.51 7.60 30.44
N ASN A 78 50.19 6.50 30.75
CA ASN A 78 50.82 5.64 29.76
C ASN A 78 49.85 4.52 29.36
N VAL A 79 49.11 4.74 28.27
CA VAL A 79 48.14 3.77 27.75
C VAL A 79 48.69 2.86 26.63
N SER A 80 50.00 2.84 26.41
CA SER A 80 50.63 2.14 25.27
C SER A 80 50.48 0.62 25.26
N ASN A 81 50.10 0.02 26.39
CA ASN A 81 49.82 -1.41 26.53
C ASN A 81 48.33 -1.75 26.53
N VAL A 82 47.44 -0.76 26.51
CA VAL A 82 45.99 -0.98 26.57
C VAL A 82 45.50 -1.55 25.23
N GLU A 83 44.76 -2.65 25.28
CA GLU A 83 44.13 -3.28 24.12
C GLU A 83 42.61 -3.03 24.04
N ASN A 84 41.95 -2.71 25.17
CA ASN A 84 40.51 -2.51 25.25
C ASN A 84 40.15 -1.20 25.98
N MET A 85 39.54 -0.26 25.24
CA MET A 85 39.00 1.01 25.76
C MET A 85 37.49 1.14 25.53
N GLY A 86 36.80 0.04 25.24
CA GLY A 86 35.35 0.05 25.02
C GLY A 86 34.61 0.66 26.22
N TYR A 87 33.61 1.50 25.97
CA TYR A 87 32.78 2.18 26.98
C TYR A 87 33.55 3.08 27.99
N MET A 88 34.85 3.35 27.81
CA MET A 88 35.68 3.96 28.86
C MET A 88 35.11 5.27 29.44
N PHE A 89 34.59 6.17 28.61
CA PHE A 89 33.97 7.44 29.00
C PHE A 89 32.49 7.52 28.63
N ARG A 90 31.83 6.37 28.47
CA ARG A 90 30.39 6.35 28.19
C ARG A 90 29.65 7.13 29.28
N ASP A 91 28.73 8.02 28.93
CA ASP A 91 27.91 8.82 29.86
C ASP A 91 28.74 9.68 30.85
N ALA A 92 30.05 9.89 30.60
CA ALA A 92 30.89 10.81 31.35
C ALA A 92 30.62 12.26 30.90
N ALA A 93 29.39 12.73 31.14
CA ALA A 93 28.81 13.95 30.55
C ALA A 93 29.67 15.22 30.62
N LYS A 94 30.48 15.39 31.68
CA LYS A 94 31.34 16.56 31.91
C LYS A 94 32.76 16.41 31.39
N PHE A 95 33.17 15.22 30.95
CA PHE A 95 34.55 14.95 30.56
C PHE A 95 34.93 15.74 29.30
N ASN A 96 35.96 16.57 29.41
CA ASN A 96 36.49 17.40 28.32
C ASN A 96 37.97 17.77 28.59
N GLN A 97 38.80 16.77 28.89
CA GLN A 97 40.24 16.94 29.15
C GLN A 97 41.09 16.40 28.01
N PRO A 98 42.27 16.98 27.73
CA PRO A 98 43.11 16.58 26.62
C PRO A 98 43.54 15.11 26.75
N LEU A 99 43.59 14.41 25.61
CA LEU A 99 44.05 13.02 25.47
C LEU A 99 45.08 12.84 24.35
N ASN A 100 45.64 13.95 23.84
CA ASN A 100 46.49 13.99 22.66
C ASN A 100 47.87 13.33 22.87
N ASN A 101 48.29 13.09 24.12
CA ASN A 101 49.54 12.41 24.46
C ASN A 101 49.40 10.88 24.52
N TRP A 102 48.19 10.35 24.41
CA TRP A 102 47.94 8.92 24.50
C TRP A 102 48.43 8.18 23.27
N ASN A 103 49.21 7.11 23.49
CA ASN A 103 49.59 6.18 22.45
C ASN A 103 48.62 4.99 22.40
N VAL A 104 47.66 5.01 21.46
CA VAL A 104 46.59 4.01 21.36
C VAL A 104 46.84 2.90 20.32
N HIS A 105 48.07 2.76 19.80
CA HIS A 105 48.38 1.85 18.67
C HIS A 105 48.02 0.37 18.89
N LYS A 106 47.94 -0.10 20.15
CA LYS A 106 47.55 -1.49 20.49
C LYS A 106 46.05 -1.67 20.74
N VAL A 107 45.28 -0.59 20.81
CA VAL A 107 43.85 -0.66 21.12
C VAL A 107 43.12 -1.31 19.95
N LYS A 108 42.38 -2.38 20.23
CA LYS A 108 41.59 -3.14 19.25
C LYS A 108 40.09 -2.82 19.33
N ILE A 109 39.63 -2.38 20.51
CA ILE A 109 38.22 -2.17 20.85
C ILE A 109 38.01 -0.74 21.38
N MET A 110 37.26 0.08 20.65
CA MET A 110 36.88 1.46 21.03
C MET A 110 35.36 1.70 20.95
N ASN A 111 34.55 0.63 20.86
CA ASN A 111 33.10 0.77 20.78
C ASN A 111 32.56 1.50 22.03
N TYR A 112 31.62 2.43 21.82
CA TYR A 112 31.03 3.29 22.87
C TYR A 112 32.01 4.15 23.68
N MET A 113 33.28 4.32 23.28
CA MET A 113 34.31 4.96 24.11
C MET A 113 33.89 6.32 24.67
N PHE A 114 33.22 7.17 23.89
CA PHE A 114 32.70 8.47 24.31
C PHE A 114 31.18 8.58 24.22
N ASN A 115 30.44 7.47 24.12
CA ASN A 115 28.98 7.52 23.95
C ASN A 115 28.32 8.36 25.08
N ASP A 116 27.58 9.42 24.74
CA ASP A 116 26.91 10.37 25.64
C ASP A 116 27.89 11.17 26.54
N ALA A 117 29.17 11.27 26.18
CA ALA A 117 30.11 12.24 26.75
C ALA A 117 29.84 13.65 26.19
N PHE A 118 28.72 14.25 26.60
CA PHE A 118 28.14 15.45 25.98
C PHE A 118 29.12 16.62 25.77
N SER A 119 30.05 16.82 26.70
CA SER A 119 30.99 17.96 26.71
C SER A 119 32.30 17.71 25.95
N PHE A 120 32.58 16.47 25.53
CA PHE A 120 33.88 16.10 24.97
C PHE A 120 34.12 16.78 23.61
N ASN A 121 35.19 17.55 23.49
CA ASN A 121 35.61 18.21 22.25
C ASN A 121 37.13 18.43 22.20
N GLN A 122 37.92 17.42 22.59
CA GLN A 122 39.39 17.53 22.67
C GLN A 122 40.07 16.88 21.47
N ASP A 123 41.22 17.42 21.09
CA ASP A 123 42.00 16.94 19.95
C ASP A 123 42.52 15.51 20.19
N ILE A 124 42.15 14.62 19.27
CA ILE A 124 42.54 13.21 19.18
C ILE A 124 43.03 12.85 17.77
N SER A 125 43.35 13.85 16.96
CA SER A 125 43.79 13.68 15.57
C SER A 125 45.14 12.94 15.44
N SER A 126 45.95 12.94 16.50
CA SER A 126 47.25 12.26 16.59
C SER A 126 47.17 10.76 16.88
N TRP A 127 46.00 10.23 17.20
CA TRP A 127 45.84 8.82 17.56
C TRP A 127 46.09 7.87 16.38
N ASN A 128 46.92 6.85 16.60
CA ASN A 128 47.05 5.73 15.68
C ASN A 128 45.98 4.67 15.98
N VAL A 129 44.91 4.66 15.20
CA VAL A 129 43.76 3.74 15.34
C VAL A 129 43.79 2.54 14.37
N GLU A 130 44.92 2.28 13.70
CA GLU A 130 45.03 1.24 12.67
C GLU A 130 44.66 -0.17 13.19
N SER A 131 44.87 -0.46 14.47
CA SER A 131 44.56 -1.75 15.08
C SER A 131 43.07 -1.94 15.45
N VAL A 132 42.25 -0.88 15.38
CA VAL A 132 40.85 -0.89 15.84
C VAL A 132 39.97 -1.58 14.81
N LYS A 133 39.12 -2.50 15.27
CA LYS A 133 38.15 -3.22 14.42
C LYS A 133 36.71 -2.73 14.57
N ASP A 134 36.35 -2.23 15.75
CA ASP A 134 34.99 -1.81 16.09
C ASP A 134 35.00 -0.40 16.68
N MET A 135 34.38 0.54 15.96
CA MET A 135 34.15 1.93 16.36
C MET A 135 32.66 2.24 16.54
N SER A 136 31.81 1.22 16.67
CA SER A 136 30.38 1.42 16.83
C SER A 136 30.08 2.26 18.07
N TYR A 137 29.16 3.21 17.92
CA TYR A 137 28.73 4.14 18.97
C TYR A 137 29.82 5.05 19.57
N MET A 138 31.03 5.11 18.99
CA MET A 138 32.18 5.75 19.63
C MET A 138 31.92 7.21 20.05
N PHE A 139 31.23 8.00 19.22
CA PHE A 139 30.89 9.41 19.47
C PHE A 139 29.37 9.67 19.50
N ARG A 140 28.55 8.63 19.71
CA ARG A 140 27.10 8.81 19.80
C ARG A 140 26.80 9.77 20.95
N GLY A 141 25.99 10.80 20.74
CA GLY A 141 25.61 11.77 21.77
C GLY A 141 26.72 12.74 22.19
N CYS A 142 27.91 12.71 21.58
CA CYS A 142 28.96 13.69 21.80
C CYS A 142 28.58 15.05 21.18
N SER A 143 27.61 15.73 21.77
CA SER A 143 26.94 16.88 21.16
C SER A 143 27.88 18.04 20.80
N LYS A 144 29.02 18.19 21.50
CA LYS A 144 30.01 19.26 21.30
C LYS A 144 31.20 18.86 20.44
N PHE A 145 31.33 17.59 20.06
CA PHE A 145 32.52 17.10 19.39
C PHE A 145 32.60 17.58 17.93
N ASN A 146 33.69 18.24 17.57
CA ASN A 146 33.95 18.74 16.22
C ASN A 146 35.46 18.81 15.91
N GLN A 147 36.22 17.79 16.27
CA GLN A 147 37.67 17.72 16.08
C GLN A 147 38.06 16.93 14.82
N PRO A 148 39.16 17.29 14.13
CA PRO A 148 39.53 16.65 12.87
C PRO A 148 39.93 15.19 13.08
N LEU A 149 39.40 14.30 12.24
CA LEU A 149 39.68 12.85 12.26
C LEU A 149 40.21 12.31 10.92
N ASN A 150 40.42 13.17 9.92
CA ASN A 150 40.79 12.76 8.56
C ASN A 150 42.18 12.08 8.49
N SER A 151 43.04 12.26 9.50
CA SER A 151 44.36 11.62 9.63
C SER A 151 44.30 10.17 10.12
N TRP A 152 43.14 9.71 10.61
CA TRP A 152 43.01 8.36 11.14
C TRP A 152 43.07 7.30 10.02
N ASN A 153 43.90 6.28 10.22
CA ASN A 153 43.87 5.09 9.38
C ASN A 153 42.79 4.12 9.88
N VAL A 154 41.62 4.14 9.22
CA VAL A 154 40.46 3.30 9.55
C VAL A 154 40.33 2.05 8.67
N SER A 155 41.36 1.69 7.89
CA SER A 155 41.28 0.62 6.88
C SER A 155 40.95 -0.76 7.46
N ASN A 156 41.22 -0.99 8.75
CA ASN A 156 40.92 -2.26 9.43
C ASN A 156 39.58 -2.27 10.19
N VAL A 157 38.84 -1.15 10.20
CA VAL A 157 37.55 -1.07 10.88
C VAL A 157 36.49 -1.86 10.09
N GLU A 158 35.76 -2.73 10.78
CA GLU A 158 34.70 -3.55 10.20
C GLU A 158 33.29 -3.03 10.53
N ASN A 159 33.15 -2.26 11.62
CA ASN A 159 31.87 -1.78 12.15
C ASN A 159 31.93 -0.29 12.54
N MET A 160 31.07 0.53 11.92
CA MET A 160 30.88 1.96 12.23
C MET A 160 29.43 2.30 12.59
N TYR A 161 28.65 1.29 12.99
CA TYR A 161 27.26 1.44 13.40
C TYR A 161 27.10 2.52 14.47
N CYS A 162 26.20 3.48 14.23
CA CYS A 162 25.89 4.58 15.15
C CYS A 162 27.08 5.48 15.58
N MET A 163 28.20 5.52 14.85
CA MET A 163 29.43 6.17 15.34
C MET A 163 29.27 7.64 15.72
N PHE A 164 28.53 8.44 14.94
CA PHE A 164 28.31 9.88 15.14
C PHE A 164 26.84 10.25 15.37
N VAL A 165 26.02 9.30 15.84
CA VAL A 165 24.59 9.57 16.13
C VAL A 165 24.47 10.74 17.09
N GLN A 166 23.67 11.76 16.79
CA GLN A 166 23.49 12.95 17.65
C GLN A 166 24.79 13.70 18.00
N ALA A 167 25.87 13.54 17.23
CA ALA A 167 27.04 14.40 17.31
C ALA A 167 26.72 15.76 16.65
N LEU A 168 25.91 16.57 17.34
CA LEU A 168 25.22 17.75 16.78
C LEU A 168 26.16 18.74 16.10
N GLU A 169 27.36 18.94 16.66
CA GLU A 169 28.33 19.92 16.17
C GLU A 169 29.33 19.36 15.13
N PHE A 170 29.32 18.05 14.88
CA PHE A 170 30.34 17.40 14.06
C PHE A 170 30.18 17.74 12.57
N ASN A 171 31.20 18.35 11.98
CA ASN A 171 31.23 18.69 10.55
C ASN A 171 32.67 18.71 10.00
N GLN A 172 33.46 17.68 10.31
CA GLN A 172 34.86 17.56 9.89
C GLN A 172 35.01 16.65 8.67
N PRO A 173 35.99 16.90 7.79
CA PRO A 173 36.22 16.08 6.61
C PRO A 173 36.56 14.64 7.00
N LEU A 174 35.94 13.68 6.29
CA LEU A 174 36.16 12.24 6.41
C LEU A 174 36.42 11.57 5.06
N ASN A 175 36.55 12.36 3.99
CA ASN A 175 36.57 11.83 2.62
C ASN A 175 37.78 10.92 2.38
N ASP A 176 38.90 11.12 3.08
CA ASP A 176 40.11 10.31 2.88
C ASP A 176 40.11 8.99 3.67
N TRP A 177 39.04 8.68 4.40
CA TRP A 177 38.91 7.40 5.09
C TRP A 177 38.74 6.23 4.12
N ASP A 178 39.57 5.20 4.26
CA ASP A 178 39.36 3.90 3.61
C ASP A 178 38.37 3.06 4.43
N ILE A 179 37.10 3.07 4.02
CA ILE A 179 36.03 2.26 4.63
C ILE A 179 35.78 0.93 3.89
N SER A 180 36.70 0.48 3.03
CA SER A 180 36.49 -0.70 2.16
C SER A 180 36.27 -2.03 2.91
N ASN A 181 36.59 -2.07 4.21
CA ASN A 181 36.34 -3.22 5.10
C ASN A 181 35.08 -3.08 5.97
N VAL A 182 34.43 -1.93 5.99
CA VAL A 182 33.23 -1.67 6.80
C VAL A 182 32.02 -2.42 6.22
N LYS A 183 31.29 -3.13 7.08
CA LYS A 183 30.10 -3.91 6.71
C LYS A 183 28.79 -3.20 7.08
N ASP A 184 28.81 -2.34 8.11
CA ASP A 184 27.63 -1.65 8.63
C ASP A 184 27.94 -0.17 8.89
N THR A 185 27.21 0.70 8.19
CA THR A 185 27.23 2.17 8.38
C THR A 185 25.85 2.69 8.80
N SER A 186 24.95 1.80 9.22
CA SER A 186 23.60 2.20 9.62
C SER A 186 23.66 3.18 10.80
N TYR A 187 22.80 4.19 10.74
CA TYR A 187 22.72 5.30 11.69
C TYR A 187 24.02 6.10 11.87
N MET A 188 25.07 5.92 11.06
CA MET A 188 26.40 6.50 11.34
C MET A 188 26.35 8.01 11.63
N PHE A 189 25.55 8.79 10.91
CA PHE A 189 25.37 10.22 11.12
C PHE A 189 23.93 10.59 11.54
N TYR A 190 23.13 9.63 12.04
CA TYR A 190 21.73 9.90 12.38
C TYR A 190 21.61 11.04 13.40
N LEU A 191 20.85 12.08 13.09
CA LEU A 191 20.69 13.32 13.87
C LEU A 191 22.00 14.12 14.10
N ALA A 192 23.07 13.89 13.32
CA ALA A 192 24.25 14.76 13.29
C ALA A 192 23.95 16.03 12.48
N SER A 193 23.21 16.97 13.09
CA SER A 193 22.52 18.06 12.40
C SER A 193 23.43 18.98 11.57
N LYS A 194 24.70 19.18 11.96
CA LYS A 194 25.67 20.00 11.22
C LYS A 194 26.49 19.27 10.17
N PHE A 195 26.44 17.94 10.10
CA PHE A 195 27.29 17.18 9.19
C PHE A 195 26.92 17.48 7.72
N ASN A 196 27.88 18.01 6.96
CA ASN A 196 27.70 18.37 5.56
C ASN A 196 29.00 18.29 4.75
N GLN A 197 29.67 17.14 4.80
CA GLN A 197 30.96 16.91 4.13
C GLN A 197 30.83 15.94 2.94
N PRO A 198 31.65 16.11 1.88
CA PRO A 198 31.66 15.19 0.75
C PRO A 198 32.29 13.84 1.15
N LEU A 199 31.77 12.76 0.57
CA LEU A 199 32.19 11.37 0.82
C LEU A 199 32.43 10.58 -0.48
N ASP A 200 32.85 11.26 -1.55
CA ASP A 200 33.00 10.70 -2.90
C ASP A 200 34.11 9.65 -3.04
N LYS A 201 35.10 9.63 -2.15
CA LYS A 201 36.19 8.65 -2.19
C LYS A 201 35.89 7.37 -1.41
N TRP A 202 34.77 7.30 -0.70
CA TRP A 202 34.42 6.12 0.10
C TRP A 202 34.11 4.90 -0.77
N ASN A 203 34.81 3.79 -0.50
CA ASN A 203 34.52 2.50 -1.12
C ASN A 203 33.52 1.71 -0.26
N VAL A 204 32.24 1.71 -0.67
CA VAL A 204 31.15 1.06 0.07
C VAL A 204 30.85 -0.38 -0.36
N ASN A 205 31.72 -1.03 -1.14
CA ASN A 205 31.40 -2.32 -1.78
C ASN A 205 31.13 -3.47 -0.80
N LYS A 206 31.61 -3.38 0.45
CA LYS A 206 31.32 -4.38 1.49
C LYS A 206 30.15 -3.99 2.41
N VAL A 207 29.67 -2.75 2.33
CA VAL A 207 28.57 -2.27 3.17
C VAL A 207 27.29 -3.00 2.80
N LYS A 208 26.65 -3.60 3.81
CA LYS A 208 25.39 -4.34 3.66
C LYS A 208 24.18 -3.55 4.15
N ASN A 209 24.38 -2.67 5.13
CA ASN A 209 23.33 -1.89 5.76
C ASN A 209 23.72 -0.41 5.82
N MET A 210 22.86 0.45 5.27
CA MET A 210 22.99 1.91 5.31
C MET A 210 21.73 2.58 5.89
N SER A 211 20.84 1.82 6.55
CA SER A 211 19.61 2.35 7.11
C SER A 211 19.88 3.54 8.02
N TYR A 212 19.10 4.61 7.89
CA TYR A 212 19.17 5.84 8.68
C TYR A 212 20.54 6.55 8.69
N MET A 213 21.48 6.19 7.81
CA MET A 213 22.86 6.69 7.87
C MET A 213 22.94 8.22 7.94
N PHE A 214 22.10 8.93 7.18
CA PHE A 214 22.00 10.40 7.19
C PHE A 214 20.66 10.91 7.75
N GLY A 215 19.81 10.03 8.32
CA GLY A 215 18.49 10.44 8.82
C GLY A 215 18.61 11.57 9.86
N GLY A 216 17.89 12.67 9.69
CA GLY A 216 17.97 13.82 10.59
C GLY A 216 19.23 14.68 10.46
N THR A 217 20.08 14.45 9.46
CA THR A 217 21.18 15.37 9.11
C THR A 217 20.63 16.57 8.33
N TYR A 218 19.95 17.48 9.03
CA TYR A 218 19.19 18.56 8.39
C TYR A 218 20.00 19.40 7.39
N ASN A 219 21.30 19.63 7.65
CA ASN A 219 22.14 20.43 6.76
C ASN A 219 22.80 19.64 5.62
N PHE A 220 22.65 18.32 5.57
CA PHE A 220 23.30 17.52 4.55
C PHE A 220 22.74 17.82 3.16
N ASN A 221 23.60 18.32 2.27
CA ASN A 221 23.28 18.60 0.87
C ASN A 221 24.34 18.10 -0.12
N GLN A 222 25.27 17.25 0.33
CA GLN A 222 26.37 16.69 -0.48
C GLN A 222 25.96 15.45 -1.30
N TYR A 223 24.71 15.38 -1.77
CA TYR A 223 24.18 14.20 -2.47
C TYR A 223 25.00 13.81 -3.71
N CYS A 224 25.50 14.80 -4.46
CA CYS A 224 26.35 14.58 -5.64
C CYS A 224 27.63 13.80 -5.31
N SER A 225 28.17 13.94 -4.08
CA SER A 225 29.34 13.18 -3.65
C SER A 225 29.05 11.68 -3.54
N LEU A 226 27.78 11.27 -3.44
CA LEU A 226 27.39 9.87 -3.27
C LEU A 226 27.13 9.16 -4.61
N GLU A 227 27.13 9.87 -5.74
CA GLU A 227 26.70 9.35 -7.04
C GLU A 227 27.54 8.15 -7.52
N ASN A 228 28.83 8.16 -7.22
CA ASN A 228 29.79 7.16 -7.67
C ASN A 228 29.89 5.94 -6.75
N TRP A 229 29.17 5.91 -5.64
CA TRP A 229 29.17 4.76 -4.74
C TRP A 229 28.65 3.50 -5.46
N ASP A 230 29.41 2.40 -5.37
CA ASP A 230 28.92 1.09 -5.77
C ASP A 230 28.10 0.44 -4.64
N ILE A 231 26.83 0.83 -4.62
CA ILE A 231 25.79 0.33 -3.71
C ILE A 231 25.23 -1.04 -4.10
N SER A 232 25.84 -1.77 -5.04
CA SER A 232 25.30 -3.04 -5.55
C SER A 232 25.16 -4.14 -4.50
N GLN A 233 25.91 -4.04 -3.42
CA GLN A 233 25.97 -5.00 -2.32
C GLN A 233 25.07 -4.65 -1.11
N VAL A 234 24.40 -3.49 -1.14
CA VAL A 234 23.55 -3.01 -0.05
C VAL A 234 22.21 -3.75 -0.03
N ASN A 235 21.81 -4.22 1.14
CA ASN A 235 20.56 -4.97 1.34
C ASN A 235 19.42 -4.11 1.93
N SER A 236 19.78 -3.03 2.61
CA SER A 236 18.87 -2.13 3.34
C SER A 236 19.34 -0.68 3.26
N MET A 237 18.43 0.22 2.91
CA MET A 237 18.61 1.68 2.85
C MET A 237 17.47 2.43 3.54
N GLU A 238 16.77 1.74 4.46
CA GLU A 238 15.60 2.28 5.14
C GLU A 238 15.88 3.65 5.76
N ASN A 239 15.10 4.65 5.38
CA ASN A 239 15.11 6.02 5.88
C ASN A 239 16.48 6.70 5.84
N ILE A 240 17.36 6.30 4.91
CA ILE A 240 18.75 6.79 4.83
C ILE A 240 18.83 8.33 4.78
N PHE A 241 17.92 9.01 4.09
CA PHE A 241 17.86 10.48 3.97
C PHE A 241 16.64 11.10 4.66
N GLN A 242 16.01 10.39 5.62
CA GLN A 242 14.83 10.91 6.32
C GLN A 242 15.14 12.28 6.94
N PHE A 243 14.28 13.27 6.73
CA PHE A 243 14.46 14.65 7.22
C PHE A 243 15.70 15.43 6.69
N CYS A 244 16.41 14.93 5.67
CA CYS A 244 17.49 15.70 5.02
C CYS A 244 16.91 16.80 4.11
N ASN A 245 17.51 17.99 4.14
CA ASN A 245 17.05 19.11 3.32
C ASN A 245 17.37 18.92 1.84
N ASN A 246 16.44 19.31 0.96
CA ASN A 246 16.61 19.28 -0.50
C ASN A 246 16.92 17.91 -1.13
N PHE A 247 16.76 16.80 -0.40
CA PHE A 247 16.97 15.45 -0.94
C PHE A 247 16.11 15.16 -2.18
N LYS A 248 14.89 15.71 -2.24
CA LYS A 248 13.99 15.57 -3.40
C LYS A 248 14.58 16.10 -4.73
N ASN A 249 15.62 16.94 -4.67
CA ASN A 249 16.30 17.45 -5.86
C ASN A 249 17.37 16.49 -6.40
N PHE A 250 17.72 15.44 -5.65
CA PHE A 250 18.68 14.43 -6.07
C PHE A 250 18.04 13.44 -7.05
N LYS A 251 18.30 13.64 -8.35
CA LYS A 251 17.67 12.88 -9.45
C LYS A 251 18.60 11.83 -10.08
N ASN A 252 19.52 11.26 -9.30
CA ASN A 252 20.38 10.18 -9.79
C ASN A 252 19.57 8.88 -9.94
N LEU A 253 19.46 8.35 -11.17
CA LEU A 253 18.60 7.20 -11.48
C LEU A 253 18.99 5.91 -10.75
N LYS A 254 20.30 5.67 -10.53
CA LYS A 254 20.78 4.49 -9.77
C LYS A 254 20.31 4.58 -8.33
N TRP A 255 20.49 5.73 -7.69
CA TRP A 255 20.00 5.95 -6.34
C TRP A 255 18.47 5.91 -6.25
N THR A 256 17.76 6.52 -7.20
CA THR A 256 16.30 6.46 -7.26
C THR A 256 15.81 5.00 -7.30
N LEU A 257 16.40 4.17 -8.17
CA LEU A 257 16.08 2.75 -8.26
C LEU A 257 16.34 2.01 -6.94
N TYR A 258 17.52 2.21 -6.34
CA TYR A 258 17.88 1.49 -5.11
C TYR A 258 17.02 1.91 -3.94
N LEU A 259 16.73 3.21 -3.78
CA LEU A 259 15.83 3.69 -2.74
C LEU A 259 14.40 3.19 -2.96
N HIS A 260 13.88 3.26 -4.18
CA HIS A 260 12.54 2.75 -4.49
C HIS A 260 12.37 1.27 -4.09
N VAL A 261 13.42 0.46 -4.26
CA VAL A 261 13.38 -0.99 -4.02
C VAL A 261 13.80 -1.40 -2.61
N LEU A 262 14.64 -0.61 -1.93
CA LEU A 262 15.24 -0.96 -0.64
C LEU A 262 14.76 -0.12 0.54
N ASP A 263 14.07 0.99 0.32
CA ASP A 263 13.55 1.91 1.35
C ASP A 263 12.05 1.68 1.66
N ASP A 264 11.35 0.82 0.91
CA ASP A 264 9.91 0.50 1.03
C ASP A 264 8.93 1.71 1.00
N ASN A 265 9.42 2.94 0.82
CA ASN A 265 8.66 4.20 0.80
C ASN A 265 8.13 4.60 -0.59
N ASN A 266 8.26 3.73 -1.61
CA ASN A 266 7.91 4.03 -3.01
C ASN A 266 8.55 5.32 -3.56
N PHE A 267 9.74 5.70 -3.08
CA PHE A 267 10.44 6.91 -3.49
C PHE A 267 10.61 6.99 -5.03
N GLY A 268 10.41 8.17 -5.60
CA GLY A 268 10.71 8.42 -7.02
C GLY A 268 9.89 7.58 -8.00
N LYS A 269 8.67 7.15 -7.64
CA LYS A 269 7.80 6.35 -8.53
C LYS A 269 7.60 7.00 -9.90
N ASP A 270 7.35 8.31 -9.93
CA ASP A 270 7.17 9.06 -11.18
C ASP A 270 8.49 9.15 -11.97
N ILE A 271 9.62 9.37 -11.28
CA ILE A 271 10.95 9.38 -11.90
C ILE A 271 11.25 8.02 -12.55
N ILE A 272 10.91 6.91 -11.89
CA ILE A 272 11.06 5.56 -12.46
C ILE A 272 10.20 5.40 -13.71
N LYS A 273 8.94 5.85 -13.67
CA LYS A 273 8.02 5.77 -14.80
C LYS A 273 8.52 6.61 -15.98
N ASP A 274 8.98 7.82 -15.73
CA ASP A 274 9.43 8.76 -16.76
C ASP A 274 10.78 8.35 -17.38
N ASN A 275 11.60 7.56 -16.68
CA ASN A 275 12.94 7.12 -17.11
C ASN A 275 13.04 5.59 -17.22
N LEU A 276 11.93 4.95 -17.60
CA LEU A 276 11.75 3.51 -17.54
C LEU A 276 12.84 2.70 -18.26
N LYS A 277 13.27 3.15 -19.45
CA LYS A 277 14.29 2.47 -20.28
C LYS A 277 15.68 2.52 -19.63
N GLU A 278 16.08 3.67 -19.12
CA GLU A 278 17.34 3.86 -18.40
C GLU A 278 17.35 3.06 -17.09
N ILE A 279 16.26 3.12 -16.31
CA ILE A 279 16.11 2.33 -15.07
C ILE A 279 16.21 0.83 -15.37
N TYR A 280 15.58 0.38 -16.45
CA TYR A 280 15.66 -1.01 -16.89
C TYR A 280 17.10 -1.44 -17.21
N LYS A 281 17.87 -0.60 -17.91
CA LYS A 281 19.31 -0.85 -18.17
C LYS A 281 20.12 -0.92 -16.88
N ILE A 282 19.99 0.07 -15.98
CA ILE A 282 20.68 0.09 -14.68
C ILE A 282 20.36 -1.16 -13.85
N SER A 283 19.08 -1.55 -13.82
CA SER A 283 18.63 -2.73 -13.09
C SER A 283 19.18 -4.05 -13.67
N SER A 284 19.52 -4.07 -14.96
CA SER A 284 20.08 -5.23 -15.66
C SER A 284 21.54 -5.51 -15.28
N GLU A 285 22.28 -4.46 -14.91
CA GLU A 285 23.68 -4.56 -14.46
C GLU A 285 23.80 -4.91 -12.97
N SER A 286 22.69 -4.85 -12.22
CA SER A 286 22.67 -5.07 -10.78
C SER A 286 22.80 -6.56 -10.42
N LYS A 287 23.65 -6.84 -9.43
CA LYS A 287 23.76 -8.17 -8.78
C LYS A 287 22.80 -8.33 -7.59
N ASN A 288 22.06 -7.28 -7.22
CA ASN A 288 21.17 -7.30 -6.07
C ASN A 288 19.86 -8.05 -6.39
N LYS A 289 19.52 -9.07 -5.60
CA LYS A 289 18.34 -9.91 -5.83
C LYS A 289 17.01 -9.14 -5.81
N LYS A 290 16.87 -8.13 -4.94
CA LYS A 290 15.66 -7.30 -4.87
C LYS A 290 15.53 -6.43 -6.13
N ILE A 291 16.62 -5.85 -6.60
CA ILE A 291 16.66 -5.06 -7.85
C ILE A 291 16.35 -5.92 -9.07
N ILE A 292 16.95 -7.12 -9.17
CA ILE A 292 16.64 -8.08 -10.24
C ILE A 292 15.16 -8.49 -10.20
N SER A 293 14.59 -8.68 -9.00
CA SER A 293 13.17 -8.95 -8.86
C SER A 293 12.30 -7.76 -9.29
N PHE A 294 12.74 -6.53 -9.05
CA PHE A 294 12.03 -5.32 -9.45
C PHE A 294 12.07 -5.09 -10.96
N LYS A 295 13.23 -5.28 -11.60
CA LYS A 295 13.38 -5.29 -13.07
C LYS A 295 12.30 -6.14 -13.73
N LYS A 296 12.14 -7.37 -13.23
CA LYS A 296 11.14 -8.33 -13.71
C LYS A 296 9.69 -7.86 -13.50
N ARG A 297 9.42 -7.06 -12.48
CA ARG A 297 8.11 -6.43 -12.29
C ARG A 297 7.90 -5.30 -13.30
N LEU A 298 8.93 -4.51 -13.61
CA LEU A 298 8.85 -3.48 -14.64
C LEU A 298 8.51 -4.10 -16.01
N GLU A 299 9.18 -5.19 -16.40
CA GLU A 299 8.86 -5.94 -17.64
C GLU A 299 7.39 -6.37 -17.71
N ASN A 300 6.81 -6.73 -16.57
CA ASN A 300 5.42 -7.19 -16.49
C ASN A 300 4.40 -6.04 -16.52
N ILE A 301 4.77 -4.86 -16.03
CA ILE A 301 3.85 -3.71 -15.90
C ILE A 301 3.91 -2.84 -17.15
N TYR A 302 5.11 -2.61 -17.69
CA TYR A 302 5.39 -1.68 -18.79
C TYR A 302 5.98 -2.41 -19.98
N TYR A 303 5.34 -3.51 -20.36
CA TYR A 303 5.85 -4.36 -21.43
C TYR A 303 5.96 -3.59 -22.74
N ASP A 304 4.92 -2.88 -23.17
CA ASP A 304 4.87 -2.24 -24.48
C ASP A 304 6.00 -1.22 -24.66
N GLU A 305 6.39 -0.55 -23.58
CA GLU A 305 7.47 0.43 -23.55
C GLU A 305 8.87 -0.22 -23.48
N LEU A 306 8.96 -1.43 -22.89
CA LEU A 306 10.22 -2.15 -22.66
C LEU A 306 10.47 -3.29 -23.64
N LYS A 307 9.52 -3.67 -24.49
CA LYS A 307 9.61 -4.87 -25.35
C LYS A 307 10.84 -4.91 -26.25
N ASP A 308 11.34 -3.76 -26.69
CA ASP A 308 12.55 -3.66 -27.52
C ASP A 308 13.84 -3.86 -26.72
N LEU A 309 13.78 -3.70 -25.39
CA LEU A 309 14.89 -3.87 -24.44
C LEU A 309 14.78 -5.20 -23.67
N ALA A 310 13.58 -5.76 -23.58
CA ALA A 310 13.33 -7.04 -22.97
C ALA A 310 13.77 -8.16 -23.93
N ASP A 311 14.41 -9.20 -23.40
CA ASP A 311 14.79 -10.39 -24.18
C ASP A 311 13.54 -11.23 -24.51
N CYS A 312 12.64 -10.69 -25.34
CA CYS A 312 11.44 -11.37 -25.80
C CYS A 312 11.72 -12.02 -27.16
N ILE A 313 11.53 -13.33 -27.21
CA ILE A 313 11.69 -14.10 -28.44
C ILE A 313 10.38 -14.05 -29.21
N THR A 314 10.44 -13.63 -30.47
CA THR A 314 9.33 -13.72 -31.42
C THR A 314 9.75 -14.62 -32.57
N PHE A 315 8.87 -15.53 -32.97
CA PHE A 315 9.13 -16.47 -34.06
C PHE A 315 8.42 -16.03 -35.35
N LYS A 316 9.06 -16.21 -36.50
CA LYS A 316 8.49 -15.87 -37.82
C LYS A 316 7.95 -17.09 -38.56
N SER A 317 8.44 -18.29 -38.24
CA SER A 317 7.95 -19.53 -38.82
C SER A 317 7.92 -20.66 -37.80
N ILE A 318 7.13 -21.70 -38.07
CA ILE A 318 7.02 -22.85 -37.16
C ILE A 318 8.34 -23.63 -37.07
N GLU A 319 9.14 -23.66 -38.14
CA GLU A 319 10.47 -24.29 -38.19
C GLU A 319 11.46 -23.61 -37.24
N GLU A 320 11.38 -22.29 -37.09
CA GLU A 320 12.18 -21.56 -36.10
C GLU A 320 11.82 -21.99 -34.67
N VAL A 321 10.52 -22.16 -34.39
CA VAL A 321 10.04 -22.64 -33.08
C VAL A 321 10.50 -24.08 -32.84
N GLU A 322 10.41 -24.95 -33.85
CA GLU A 322 10.83 -26.35 -33.77
C GLU A 322 12.32 -26.45 -33.43
N ASN A 323 13.18 -25.73 -34.17
CA ASN A 323 14.61 -25.68 -33.89
C ASN A 323 14.93 -25.10 -32.51
N TYR A 324 14.20 -24.07 -32.09
CA TYR A 324 14.42 -23.46 -30.78
C TYR A 324 14.03 -24.42 -29.65
N ALA A 325 12.85 -25.05 -29.74
CA ALA A 325 12.36 -25.99 -28.74
C ALA A 325 13.27 -27.22 -28.63
N GLU A 326 13.83 -27.71 -29.75
CA GLU A 326 14.77 -28.82 -29.78
C GLU A 326 16.04 -28.52 -28.96
N ASN A 327 16.55 -27.29 -29.05
CA ASN A 327 17.81 -26.89 -28.42
C ASN A 327 17.66 -26.40 -26.97
N ASN A 328 16.48 -25.94 -26.57
CA ASN A 328 16.27 -25.25 -25.28
C ASN A 328 15.46 -26.05 -24.25
N LEU A 329 14.75 -27.11 -24.65
CA LEU A 329 14.06 -27.99 -23.71
C LEU A 329 15.04 -29.00 -23.08
N ASN A 330 15.40 -28.79 -21.82
CA ASN A 330 16.21 -29.75 -21.08
C ASN A 330 15.36 -30.88 -20.47
N LYS A 331 16.01 -31.98 -20.03
CA LYS A 331 15.34 -33.14 -19.42
C LYS A 331 14.46 -32.82 -18.21
N LYS A 332 14.77 -31.76 -17.44
CA LYS A 332 13.97 -31.35 -16.28
C LYS A 332 12.69 -30.66 -16.71
N ASP A 333 12.74 -29.89 -17.79
CA ASP A 333 11.57 -29.24 -18.37
C ASP A 333 10.66 -30.23 -19.07
N GLU A 334 11.21 -31.19 -19.83
CA GLU A 334 10.42 -32.27 -20.44
C GLU A 334 9.64 -33.10 -19.42
N LYS A 335 10.21 -33.34 -18.23
CA LYS A 335 9.51 -34.01 -17.12
C LYS A 335 8.28 -33.26 -16.61
N LYS A 336 8.24 -31.92 -16.74
CA LYS A 336 7.07 -31.13 -16.29
C LYS A 336 5.87 -31.27 -17.22
N VAL A 337 6.12 -31.67 -18.48
CA VAL A 337 5.13 -31.74 -19.57
C VAL A 337 5.11 -33.14 -20.20
N ASP A 338 5.48 -34.16 -19.43
CA ASP A 338 5.54 -35.57 -19.85
C ASP A 338 4.17 -36.19 -20.13
N PHE A 339 3.11 -35.61 -19.55
CA PHE A 339 1.72 -35.95 -19.83
C PHE A 339 1.30 -35.68 -21.28
N ILE A 340 2.06 -34.88 -22.03
CA ILE A 340 1.85 -34.64 -23.47
C ILE A 340 2.57 -35.73 -24.26
N LYS A 341 1.80 -36.71 -24.74
CA LYS A 341 2.31 -37.90 -25.45
C LYS A 341 2.25 -37.80 -26.98
N LYS A 342 1.33 -37.01 -27.51
CA LYS A 342 1.15 -36.73 -28.95
C LYS A 342 0.72 -35.26 -29.12
N ALA A 343 1.00 -34.68 -30.28
CA ALA A 343 0.61 -33.31 -30.58
C ALA A 343 -0.82 -33.25 -31.14
N ASN A 344 -1.17 -34.03 -32.17
CA ASN A 344 -2.47 -33.94 -32.86
C ASN A 344 -2.87 -32.49 -33.22
N VAL A 345 -1.91 -31.57 -33.35
CA VAL A 345 -2.11 -30.16 -33.69
C VAL A 345 -1.50 -29.92 -35.07
N LEU A 346 -2.21 -29.21 -35.94
CA LEU A 346 -1.75 -28.92 -37.30
C LEU A 346 -1.01 -27.57 -37.36
N ILE A 347 -0.08 -27.43 -38.29
CA ILE A 347 0.46 -26.12 -38.63
C ILE A 347 -0.61 -25.29 -39.38
N LYS A 348 -0.46 -23.96 -39.44
CA LYS A 348 -1.50 -23.03 -39.92
C LYS A 348 -2.10 -23.35 -41.29
N ASP A 349 -1.30 -23.88 -42.22
CA ASP A 349 -1.74 -24.24 -43.58
C ASP A 349 -2.35 -25.65 -43.70
N LYS A 350 -2.47 -26.38 -42.58
CA LYS A 350 -3.02 -27.74 -42.48
C LYS A 350 -2.24 -28.81 -43.24
N SER A 351 -1.00 -28.55 -43.66
CA SER A 351 -0.21 -29.51 -44.45
C SER A 351 0.39 -30.67 -43.64
N ARG A 352 0.64 -30.47 -42.34
CA ARG A 352 1.21 -31.50 -41.43
C ARG A 352 0.90 -31.21 -39.96
N GLU A 353 1.20 -32.20 -39.11
CA GLU A 353 1.24 -32.01 -37.65
C GLU A 353 2.48 -31.23 -37.20
N VAL A 354 2.29 -30.45 -36.13
CA VAL A 354 3.33 -29.72 -35.40
C VAL A 354 4.18 -30.72 -34.61
N ASN A 355 5.50 -30.50 -34.54
CA ASN A 355 6.36 -31.29 -33.66
C ASN A 355 5.89 -31.19 -32.19
N ILE A 356 5.75 -32.34 -31.52
CA ILE A 356 5.34 -32.44 -30.11
C ILE A 356 6.15 -31.55 -29.15
N LYS A 357 7.43 -31.30 -29.45
CA LYS A 357 8.26 -30.42 -28.63
C LYS A 357 7.79 -28.97 -28.63
N VAL A 358 7.21 -28.48 -29.72
CA VAL A 358 6.60 -27.15 -29.76
C VAL A 358 5.40 -27.08 -28.81
N ILE A 359 4.54 -28.11 -28.82
CA ILE A 359 3.39 -28.18 -27.92
C ILE A 359 3.85 -28.25 -26.45
N LYS A 360 4.87 -29.06 -26.16
CA LYS A 360 5.50 -29.13 -24.83
C LYS A 360 6.10 -27.78 -24.41
N TYR A 361 6.71 -27.06 -25.34
CA TYR A 361 7.26 -25.72 -25.11
C TYR A 361 6.16 -24.71 -24.74
N ILE A 362 5.06 -24.68 -25.49
CA ILE A 362 3.89 -23.83 -25.19
C ILE A 362 3.40 -24.09 -23.76
N TYR A 363 3.17 -25.36 -23.40
CA TYR A 363 2.71 -25.72 -22.06
C TYR A 363 3.71 -25.37 -20.95
N LEU A 364 5.00 -25.50 -21.21
CA LEU A 364 6.05 -25.08 -20.29
C LEU A 364 6.01 -23.57 -20.06
N LYS A 365 5.87 -22.78 -21.12
CA LYS A 365 5.75 -21.32 -21.02
C LYS A 365 4.51 -20.89 -20.26
N TYR A 366 3.39 -21.60 -20.45
CA TYR A 366 2.20 -21.42 -19.61
C TYR A 366 2.45 -21.68 -18.12
N LEU A 367 3.23 -22.70 -17.76
CA LEU A 367 3.62 -22.93 -16.36
C LEU A 367 4.45 -21.76 -15.78
N GLU A 368 5.17 -21.03 -16.63
CA GLU A 368 6.01 -19.89 -16.24
C GLU A 368 5.25 -18.56 -16.16
N LEU A 369 4.06 -18.44 -16.77
CA LEU A 369 3.20 -17.24 -16.70
C LEU A 369 2.83 -16.86 -15.26
N LYS A 370 2.90 -17.79 -14.29
CA LYS A 370 2.77 -17.49 -12.86
C LYS A 370 3.76 -16.41 -12.37
N LYS A 371 4.79 -16.08 -13.16
CA LYS A 371 5.84 -15.10 -12.83
C LYS A 371 5.98 -13.97 -13.86
N TYR A 372 5.75 -14.22 -15.15
CA TYR A 372 6.10 -13.29 -16.23
C TYR A 372 5.00 -13.22 -17.30
N ILE A 373 4.17 -12.17 -17.31
CA ILE A 373 3.02 -12.10 -18.22
C ILE A 373 3.41 -11.84 -19.65
N TYR A 374 4.48 -11.07 -19.90
CA TYR A 374 4.91 -10.75 -21.27
C TYR A 374 5.29 -12.00 -22.08
N ARG A 375 5.60 -13.13 -21.42
CA ARG A 375 5.81 -14.42 -22.10
C ARG A 375 4.55 -14.93 -22.80
N ILE A 376 3.38 -14.34 -22.53
CA ILE A 376 2.18 -14.64 -23.30
C ILE A 376 2.33 -14.23 -24.76
N ILE A 377 3.09 -13.18 -25.07
CA ILE A 377 3.29 -12.75 -26.46
C ILE A 377 4.21 -13.71 -27.20
N GLU A 378 5.22 -14.26 -26.52
CA GLU A 378 6.02 -15.36 -27.07
C GLU A 378 5.11 -16.55 -27.40
N ILE A 379 4.21 -16.91 -26.49
CA ILE A 379 3.22 -17.98 -26.70
C ILE A 379 2.27 -17.64 -27.85
N ASP A 380 1.69 -16.43 -27.88
CA ASP A 380 0.76 -15.96 -28.90
C ASP A 380 1.42 -16.00 -30.28
N SER A 381 2.69 -15.56 -30.37
CA SER A 381 3.46 -15.62 -31.62
C SER A 381 3.63 -17.05 -32.15
N ILE A 382 3.69 -18.05 -31.26
CA ILE A 382 3.72 -19.47 -31.66
C ILE A 382 2.33 -19.94 -32.05
N ILE A 383 1.30 -19.55 -31.29
CA ILE A 383 -0.09 -19.96 -31.54
C ILE A 383 -0.59 -19.39 -32.87
N ASP A 384 -0.15 -18.19 -33.25
CA ASP A 384 -0.45 -17.58 -34.54
C ASP A 384 0.16 -18.34 -35.74
N LEU A 385 1.12 -19.24 -35.50
CA LEU A 385 1.79 -20.05 -36.52
C LEU A 385 1.21 -21.48 -36.64
N ILE A 386 0.27 -21.85 -35.76
CA ILE A 386 -0.41 -23.16 -35.77
C ILE A 386 -1.90 -23.00 -36.09
N GLU A 387 -2.57 -24.12 -36.36
CA GLU A 387 -3.99 -24.14 -36.65
C GLU A 387 -4.80 -24.14 -35.35
N LYS A 388 -5.56 -23.06 -35.13
CA LYS A 388 -6.18 -22.75 -33.84
C LYS A 388 -7.21 -23.78 -33.39
N GLU A 389 -8.03 -24.31 -34.29
CA GLU A 389 -9.11 -25.25 -33.92
C GLU A 389 -8.53 -26.59 -33.43
N SER A 390 -7.53 -27.12 -34.15
CA SER A 390 -6.82 -28.34 -33.77
C SER A 390 -6.07 -28.16 -32.44
N PHE A 391 -5.45 -26.99 -32.22
CA PHE A 391 -4.81 -26.67 -30.94
C PHE A 391 -5.80 -26.61 -29.78
N LEU A 392 -6.97 -26.00 -29.99
CA LEU A 392 -8.02 -25.91 -28.96
C LEU A 392 -8.62 -27.27 -28.62
N SER A 393 -8.90 -28.10 -29.63
CA SER A 393 -9.36 -29.47 -29.43
C SER A 393 -8.34 -30.27 -28.63
N PHE A 394 -7.06 -30.17 -29.00
CA PHE A 394 -5.98 -30.81 -28.26
C PHE A 394 -5.92 -30.33 -26.80
N ALA A 395 -5.99 -29.01 -26.56
CA ALA A 395 -5.94 -28.47 -25.21
C ALA A 395 -7.12 -28.94 -24.35
N TYR A 396 -8.32 -29.03 -24.95
CA TYR A 396 -9.51 -29.58 -24.32
C TYR A 396 -9.35 -31.06 -23.96
N ASP A 397 -8.84 -31.88 -24.88
CA ASP A 397 -8.62 -33.30 -24.66
C ASP A 397 -7.62 -33.54 -23.53
N ILE A 398 -6.49 -32.83 -23.52
CA ILE A 398 -5.52 -32.90 -22.41
C ILE A 398 -6.17 -32.49 -21.09
N TYR A 399 -6.96 -31.41 -21.08
CA TYR A 399 -7.68 -30.98 -19.89
C TYR A 399 -8.63 -32.07 -19.37
N LYS A 400 -9.42 -32.67 -20.27
CA LYS A 400 -10.39 -33.72 -19.93
C LYS A 400 -9.72 -34.99 -19.43
N GLU A 401 -8.61 -35.40 -20.04
CA GLU A 401 -7.88 -36.62 -19.68
C GLU A 401 -7.08 -36.46 -18.38
N THR A 402 -6.39 -35.33 -18.20
CA THR A 402 -5.38 -35.18 -17.16
C THR A 402 -5.83 -34.30 -15.99
N GLY A 403 -6.85 -33.47 -16.20
CA GLY A 403 -7.32 -32.48 -15.25
C GLY A 403 -6.31 -31.35 -14.96
N LYS A 404 -5.21 -31.22 -15.70
CA LYS A 404 -4.13 -30.25 -15.45
C LYS A 404 -4.60 -28.81 -15.60
N GLU A 405 -4.24 -27.98 -14.62
CA GLU A 405 -4.51 -26.54 -14.57
C GLU A 405 -4.08 -25.83 -15.87
N THR A 406 -2.86 -26.08 -16.37
CA THR A 406 -2.37 -25.41 -17.58
C THR A 406 -3.17 -25.71 -18.84
N ALA A 407 -3.63 -26.94 -19.03
CA ALA A 407 -4.47 -27.30 -20.17
C ALA A 407 -5.82 -26.55 -20.12
N GLN A 408 -6.42 -26.50 -18.93
CA GLN A 408 -7.67 -25.79 -18.70
C GLN A 408 -7.55 -24.30 -19.01
N LEU A 409 -6.44 -23.69 -18.59
CA LEU A 409 -6.17 -22.28 -18.77
C LEU A 409 -5.90 -21.92 -20.23
N ILE A 410 -5.14 -22.75 -20.96
CA ILE A 410 -4.94 -22.62 -22.41
C ILE A 410 -6.28 -22.68 -23.12
N TYR A 411 -7.08 -23.71 -22.82
CA TYR A 411 -8.38 -23.90 -23.43
C TYR A 411 -9.33 -22.74 -23.13
N GLY A 412 -9.42 -22.28 -21.88
CA GLY A 412 -10.33 -21.17 -21.56
C GLY A 412 -9.85 -19.81 -22.06
N LEU A 413 -8.54 -19.58 -22.19
CA LEU A 413 -7.99 -18.35 -22.77
C LEU A 413 -8.28 -18.25 -24.28
N TYR A 414 -8.00 -19.31 -25.05
CA TYR A 414 -8.12 -19.24 -26.52
C TYR A 414 -9.46 -19.77 -27.06
N GLY A 415 -10.14 -20.61 -26.30
CA GLY A 415 -11.42 -21.25 -26.65
C GLY A 415 -12.63 -20.62 -25.97
N GLY A 416 -12.45 -19.55 -25.18
CA GLY A 416 -13.54 -18.75 -24.60
C GLY A 416 -14.33 -19.42 -23.47
N SER A 417 -13.87 -20.55 -22.93
CA SER A 417 -14.56 -21.32 -21.88
C SER A 417 -14.15 -20.88 -20.45
N LEU A 418 -14.19 -19.58 -20.16
CA LEU A 418 -13.82 -19.01 -18.84
C LEU A 418 -14.65 -19.60 -17.69
N GLU A 419 -15.88 -20.04 -17.95
CA GLU A 419 -16.76 -20.67 -16.97
C GLU A 419 -16.17 -21.96 -16.39
N GLU A 420 -15.55 -22.78 -17.23
CA GLU A 420 -14.94 -24.03 -16.80
C GLU A 420 -13.75 -23.77 -15.88
N ILE A 421 -12.91 -22.76 -16.20
CA ILE A 421 -11.78 -22.35 -15.36
C ILE A 421 -12.29 -21.92 -13.97
N TYR A 422 -13.31 -21.05 -13.93
CA TYR A 422 -13.85 -20.53 -12.68
C TYR A 422 -14.38 -21.64 -11.75
N LYS A 423 -15.11 -22.63 -12.29
CA LYS A 423 -15.69 -23.73 -11.50
C LYS A 423 -14.65 -24.61 -10.80
N LYS A 424 -13.41 -24.70 -11.32
CA LYS A 424 -12.42 -25.69 -10.87
C LYS A 424 -11.26 -25.08 -10.08
N ASP A 425 -10.67 -23.99 -10.58
CA ASP A 425 -9.38 -23.51 -10.08
C ASP A 425 -9.50 -22.28 -9.16
N GLY A 426 -10.61 -21.52 -9.29
CA GLY A 426 -10.95 -20.42 -8.39
C GLY A 426 -9.79 -19.46 -8.12
N GLU A 427 -9.64 -19.00 -6.88
CA GLU A 427 -8.78 -17.92 -6.38
C GLU A 427 -7.24 -18.00 -6.67
N SER A 428 -6.78 -18.78 -7.65
CA SER A 428 -5.39 -18.92 -8.04
C SER A 428 -4.82 -17.62 -8.67
N LYS A 429 -3.52 -17.36 -8.45
CA LYS A 429 -2.84 -16.18 -9.04
C LYS A 429 -2.89 -16.17 -10.58
N LEU A 430 -2.89 -17.36 -11.17
CA LEU A 430 -2.91 -17.51 -12.63
C LEU A 430 -4.31 -17.22 -13.18
N PHE A 431 -5.35 -17.62 -12.46
CA PHE A 431 -6.73 -17.29 -12.82
C PHE A 431 -6.98 -15.78 -12.90
N PHE A 432 -6.60 -15.00 -11.89
CA PHE A 432 -6.70 -13.54 -11.95
C PHE A 432 -5.93 -12.93 -13.11
N LYS A 433 -4.81 -13.55 -13.49
CA LYS A 433 -4.02 -13.08 -14.63
C LYS A 433 -4.75 -13.29 -15.95
N ILE A 434 -5.44 -14.41 -16.11
CA ILE A 434 -6.28 -14.66 -17.28
C ILE A 434 -7.48 -13.71 -17.31
N LEU A 435 -8.10 -13.42 -16.16
CA LEU A 435 -9.17 -12.44 -16.10
C LEU A 435 -8.68 -11.06 -16.56
N SER A 436 -7.49 -10.63 -16.14
CA SER A 436 -6.90 -9.35 -16.58
C SER A 436 -6.65 -9.28 -18.10
N LEU A 437 -6.31 -10.41 -18.73
CA LEU A 437 -6.10 -10.51 -20.18
C LEU A 437 -7.40 -10.51 -20.97
N ASN A 438 -8.50 -10.97 -20.36
CA ASN A 438 -9.83 -11.05 -20.99
C ASN A 438 -10.76 -9.95 -20.47
N LYS A 439 -10.21 -8.80 -20.07
CA LYS A 439 -10.95 -7.73 -19.39
C LYS A 439 -12.08 -7.08 -20.21
N GLU A 440 -12.03 -7.23 -21.54
CA GLU A 440 -13.11 -6.78 -22.43
C GLU A 440 -14.30 -7.75 -22.53
N ASN A 441 -14.13 -9.00 -22.11
CA ASN A 441 -15.21 -9.99 -22.15
C ASN A 441 -16.19 -9.76 -20.97
N GLU A 442 -17.47 -9.53 -21.26
CA GLU A 442 -18.50 -9.31 -20.24
C GLU A 442 -18.57 -10.42 -19.18
N TYR A 443 -18.29 -11.67 -19.58
CA TYR A 443 -18.28 -12.80 -18.67
C TYR A 443 -17.12 -12.71 -17.67
N THR A 444 -15.95 -12.21 -18.08
CA THR A 444 -14.84 -11.90 -17.18
C THR A 444 -15.27 -10.87 -16.13
N ILE A 445 -15.96 -9.80 -16.56
CA ILE A 445 -16.42 -8.74 -15.66
C ILE A 445 -17.40 -9.32 -14.63
N LYS A 446 -18.35 -10.16 -15.06
CA LYS A 446 -19.30 -10.87 -14.18
C LYS A 446 -18.58 -11.79 -13.18
N ILE A 447 -17.57 -12.56 -13.62
CA ILE A 447 -16.73 -13.36 -12.73
C ILE A 447 -16.04 -12.47 -11.68
N LEU A 448 -15.42 -11.38 -12.12
CA LEU A 448 -14.70 -10.47 -11.23
C LEU A 448 -15.62 -9.87 -10.17
N PHE A 449 -16.84 -9.44 -10.52
CA PHE A 449 -17.82 -8.98 -9.53
C PHE A 449 -18.26 -10.10 -8.58
N ASN A 450 -18.48 -11.31 -9.09
CA ASN A 450 -18.81 -12.45 -8.23
C ASN A 450 -17.70 -12.69 -7.19
N ILE A 451 -16.44 -12.67 -7.61
CA ILE A 451 -15.29 -12.83 -6.72
C ILE A 451 -15.20 -11.67 -5.72
N TYR A 452 -15.28 -10.42 -6.20
CA TYR A 452 -15.22 -9.22 -5.37
C TYR A 452 -16.28 -9.23 -4.25
N ASN A 453 -17.52 -9.60 -4.60
CA ASN A 453 -18.62 -9.65 -3.65
C ASN A 453 -18.52 -10.86 -2.70
N ASN A 454 -18.21 -12.05 -3.23
CA ASN A 454 -18.47 -13.31 -2.53
C ASN A 454 -17.21 -14.06 -2.03
N ALA A 455 -16.01 -13.67 -2.45
CA ALA A 455 -14.78 -14.33 -2.00
C ALA A 455 -14.60 -14.19 -0.48
N LYS A 456 -14.13 -15.25 0.19
CA LYS A 456 -13.94 -15.22 1.65
C LYS A 456 -12.70 -14.43 2.07
N LYS A 457 -11.66 -14.42 1.23
CA LYS A 457 -10.37 -13.77 1.53
C LYS A 457 -10.32 -12.34 1.02
N MET A 458 -9.93 -11.40 1.88
CA MET A 458 -9.79 -9.98 1.51
C MET A 458 -8.79 -9.76 0.37
N ALA A 459 -7.65 -10.46 0.37
CA ALA A 459 -6.66 -10.36 -0.71
C ALA A 459 -7.24 -10.77 -2.08
N THR A 460 -8.10 -11.78 -2.12
CA THR A 460 -8.80 -12.23 -3.33
C THR A 460 -9.79 -11.16 -3.81
N LYS A 461 -10.54 -10.55 -2.88
CA LYS A 461 -11.44 -9.43 -3.21
C LYS A 461 -10.69 -8.25 -3.78
N ASN A 462 -9.56 -7.87 -3.18
CA ASN A 462 -8.74 -6.75 -3.62
C ASN A 462 -8.16 -7.01 -5.03
N ASN A 463 -7.66 -8.21 -5.32
CA ASN A 463 -7.19 -8.54 -6.67
C ASN A 463 -8.29 -8.40 -7.73
N ALA A 464 -9.53 -8.81 -7.41
CA ALA A 464 -10.67 -8.65 -8.31
C ALA A 464 -11.02 -7.16 -8.49
N LEU A 465 -11.03 -6.41 -7.40
CA LEU A 465 -11.32 -4.98 -7.38
C LEU A 465 -10.31 -4.19 -8.21
N ASP A 466 -9.01 -4.49 -8.08
CA ASP A 466 -7.95 -3.80 -8.83
C ASP A 466 -8.18 -3.93 -10.34
N ILE A 467 -8.53 -5.13 -10.83
CA ILE A 467 -8.84 -5.36 -12.24
C ILE A 467 -10.12 -4.64 -12.66
N LEU A 468 -11.17 -4.65 -11.83
CA LEU A 468 -12.43 -3.94 -12.11
C LEU A 468 -12.23 -2.42 -12.17
N ILE A 469 -11.38 -1.85 -11.31
CA ILE A 469 -11.01 -0.43 -11.35
C ILE A 469 -10.26 -0.10 -12.63
N GLU A 470 -9.36 -0.99 -13.09
CA GLU A 470 -8.68 -0.85 -14.37
C GLU A 470 -9.69 -0.85 -15.54
N ILE A 471 -10.64 -1.78 -15.54
CA ILE A 471 -11.71 -1.84 -16.54
C ILE A 471 -12.55 -0.57 -16.56
N ALA A 472 -12.95 -0.06 -15.40
CA ALA A 472 -13.74 1.17 -15.30
C ALA A 472 -12.97 2.38 -15.88
N LYS A 473 -11.67 2.48 -15.61
CA LYS A 473 -10.78 3.51 -16.17
C LYS A 473 -10.65 3.40 -17.68
N ASP A 474 -10.43 2.20 -18.20
CA ASP A 474 -10.30 1.96 -19.65
C ASP A 474 -11.59 2.32 -20.40
N LYS A 475 -12.73 1.97 -19.81
CA LYS A 475 -14.06 2.31 -20.36
C LYS A 475 -14.47 3.76 -20.09
N LYS A 476 -13.70 4.53 -19.31
CA LYS A 476 -13.98 5.91 -18.90
C LYS A 476 -15.37 6.10 -18.29
N ILE A 477 -15.79 5.14 -17.47
CA ILE A 477 -17.05 5.19 -16.73
C ILE A 477 -16.78 5.14 -15.22
N PRO A 478 -17.66 5.75 -14.40
CA PRO A 478 -17.62 5.56 -12.96
C PRO A 478 -17.65 4.08 -12.56
N PHE A 479 -16.88 3.70 -11.55
CA PHE A 479 -16.84 2.31 -11.08
C PHE A 479 -18.22 1.79 -10.66
N TYR A 480 -19.05 2.63 -10.04
CA TYR A 480 -20.39 2.24 -9.63
C TYR A 480 -21.33 2.01 -10.82
N ASN A 481 -21.09 2.61 -12.00
CA ASN A 481 -21.85 2.28 -13.22
C ASN A 481 -21.52 0.88 -13.73
N LEU A 482 -20.24 0.51 -13.66
CA LEU A 482 -19.82 -0.87 -13.95
C LEU A 482 -20.46 -1.85 -12.96
N GLU A 483 -20.51 -1.48 -11.68
CA GLU A 483 -21.12 -2.28 -10.62
C GLU A 483 -22.63 -2.44 -10.78
N LEU A 484 -23.36 -1.41 -11.23
CA LEU A 484 -24.80 -1.50 -11.53
C LEU A 484 -25.08 -2.47 -12.67
N LYS A 485 -24.31 -2.39 -13.75
CA LYS A 485 -24.52 -3.19 -14.96
C LYS A 485 -24.21 -4.68 -14.76
N TYR A 486 -23.14 -5.01 -14.04
CA TYR A 486 -22.62 -6.37 -13.98
C TYR A 486 -22.81 -7.07 -12.62
N ASN A 487 -23.61 -6.51 -11.70
CA ASN A 487 -23.90 -7.19 -10.46
C ASN A 487 -24.67 -8.51 -10.68
N SER A 488 -24.51 -9.45 -9.76
CA SER A 488 -25.24 -10.72 -9.79
C SER A 488 -26.75 -10.47 -9.65
N ASN A 489 -27.56 -11.12 -10.48
CA ASN A 489 -29.02 -11.19 -10.29
C ASN A 489 -29.44 -12.32 -9.34
N ILE A 490 -28.48 -13.03 -8.74
CA ILE A 490 -28.67 -14.20 -7.86
C ILE A 490 -29.54 -15.29 -8.54
N GLY A 491 -29.62 -15.27 -9.87
CA GLY A 491 -30.44 -16.19 -10.67
C GLY A 491 -31.95 -15.94 -10.61
N PHE A 492 -32.40 -14.75 -10.23
CA PHE A 492 -33.75 -14.28 -10.55
C PHE A 492 -33.84 -13.96 -12.05
N ASP A 493 -34.97 -14.31 -12.66
CA ASP A 493 -35.31 -13.94 -14.03
C ASP A 493 -36.01 -12.58 -14.11
N LYS A 494 -36.32 -12.13 -15.33
CA LYS A 494 -37.01 -10.85 -15.59
C LYS A 494 -38.38 -10.72 -14.92
N ASN A 495 -39.02 -11.83 -14.54
CA ASN A 495 -40.30 -11.83 -13.84
C ASN A 495 -40.11 -11.79 -12.31
N SER A 496 -38.87 -11.60 -11.84
CA SER A 496 -38.51 -11.62 -10.42
C SER A 496 -38.70 -12.99 -9.78
N GLU A 497 -38.59 -14.06 -10.57
CA GLU A 497 -38.75 -15.44 -10.12
C GLU A 497 -37.44 -16.22 -10.19
N LYS A 498 -37.22 -17.12 -9.22
CA LYS A 498 -36.10 -18.08 -9.23
C LYS A 498 -36.59 -19.48 -8.91
N ILE A 499 -36.44 -20.40 -9.85
CA ILE A 499 -36.80 -21.81 -9.65
C ILE A 499 -35.80 -22.45 -8.68
N ILE A 500 -36.31 -23.07 -7.60
CA ILE A 500 -35.49 -23.83 -6.64
C ILE A 500 -35.47 -25.30 -7.02
N ASP A 501 -36.64 -25.86 -7.33
CA ASP A 501 -36.86 -27.20 -7.87
C ASP A 501 -38.21 -27.28 -8.61
N GLU A 502 -38.64 -28.49 -8.97
CA GLU A 502 -39.92 -28.75 -9.65
C GLU A 502 -41.19 -28.34 -8.85
N ASN A 503 -41.07 -28.12 -7.53
CA ASN A 503 -42.20 -27.84 -6.64
C ASN A 503 -42.20 -26.39 -6.13
N TYR A 504 -41.03 -25.77 -6.01
CA TYR A 504 -40.87 -24.48 -5.35
C TYR A 504 -40.09 -23.47 -6.19
N LYS A 505 -40.56 -22.22 -6.17
CA LYS A 505 -39.83 -21.05 -6.68
C LYS A 505 -39.78 -19.94 -5.64
N LEU A 506 -38.81 -19.05 -5.76
CA LEU A 506 -38.74 -17.81 -5.01
C LEU A 506 -39.30 -16.66 -5.84
N ILE A 507 -39.97 -15.72 -5.17
CA ILE A 507 -40.50 -14.48 -5.75
C ILE A 507 -39.88 -13.32 -4.98
N LEU A 508 -39.21 -12.42 -5.70
CA LEU A 508 -38.77 -11.13 -5.15
C LEU A 508 -39.93 -10.14 -5.25
N ASN A 509 -40.46 -9.73 -4.09
CA ASN A 509 -41.62 -8.84 -4.00
C ASN A 509 -41.20 -7.37 -4.14
N ASN A 510 -42.19 -6.47 -4.28
CA ASN A 510 -41.94 -5.04 -4.43
C ASN A 510 -41.41 -4.36 -3.14
N ASP A 511 -41.65 -4.97 -1.98
CA ASP A 511 -41.03 -4.57 -0.70
C ASP A 511 -39.63 -5.17 -0.50
N TYR A 512 -39.07 -5.75 -1.57
CA TYR A 512 -37.76 -6.42 -1.63
C TYR A 512 -37.64 -7.69 -0.78
N SER A 513 -38.74 -8.16 -0.19
CA SER A 513 -38.76 -9.43 0.52
C SER A 513 -38.75 -10.61 -0.46
N VAL A 514 -38.19 -11.75 -0.03
CA VAL A 514 -38.15 -12.97 -0.85
C VAL A 514 -39.15 -14.01 -0.30
N SER A 515 -40.25 -14.17 -1.04
CA SER A 515 -41.33 -15.12 -0.76
C SER A 515 -41.04 -16.47 -1.40
N ILE A 516 -41.54 -17.55 -0.77
CA ILE A 516 -41.48 -18.91 -1.33
C ILE A 516 -42.85 -19.22 -1.90
N PHE A 517 -42.90 -19.70 -3.14
CA PHE A 517 -44.12 -20.04 -3.84
C PHE A 517 -44.16 -21.54 -4.13
N ASP A 518 -45.26 -22.19 -3.76
CA ASP A 518 -45.54 -23.58 -4.10
C ASP A 518 -46.23 -23.61 -5.46
N ILE A 519 -45.52 -24.18 -6.45
CA ILE A 519 -45.95 -24.21 -7.85
C ILE A 519 -47.20 -25.07 -8.02
N LYS A 520 -47.28 -26.20 -7.31
CA LYS A 520 -48.39 -27.15 -7.42
C LYS A 520 -49.65 -26.63 -6.74
N MET A 521 -49.50 -25.98 -5.59
CA MET A 521 -50.63 -25.43 -4.83
C MET A 521 -51.02 -24.00 -5.25
N ASN A 522 -50.26 -23.38 -6.15
CA ASN A 522 -50.45 -22.01 -6.62
C ASN A 522 -50.60 -20.98 -5.48
N LYS A 523 -49.70 -21.03 -4.48
CA LYS A 523 -49.77 -20.14 -3.30
C LYS A 523 -48.40 -19.79 -2.70
N ILE A 524 -48.34 -18.63 -2.04
CA ILE A 524 -47.20 -18.20 -1.24
C ILE A 524 -47.18 -18.94 0.10
N LEU A 525 -46.00 -19.38 0.53
CA LEU A 525 -45.77 -20.07 1.79
C LEU A 525 -45.21 -19.12 2.86
N LYS A 526 -45.73 -19.25 4.08
CA LYS A 526 -45.28 -18.45 5.24
C LYS A 526 -43.91 -18.87 5.78
N SER A 527 -43.47 -20.11 5.53
CA SER A 527 -42.22 -20.65 6.05
C SER A 527 -41.58 -21.63 5.05
N ILE A 528 -40.29 -21.89 5.24
CA ILE A 528 -39.55 -22.86 4.42
C ILE A 528 -40.16 -24.26 4.63
N PRO A 529 -40.53 -25.00 3.56
CA PRO A 529 -41.13 -26.32 3.67
C PRO A 529 -40.25 -27.30 4.45
N ARG A 530 -40.85 -28.06 5.38
CA ARG A 530 -40.12 -29.03 6.22
C ARG A 530 -39.50 -30.16 5.41
N ASN A 531 -40.17 -30.60 4.35
CA ASN A 531 -39.78 -31.67 3.44
C ASN A 531 -38.71 -31.26 2.40
N LEU A 532 -38.34 -29.98 2.30
CA LEU A 532 -37.30 -29.53 1.38
C LEU A 532 -35.91 -30.05 1.81
N TYR A 533 -35.09 -30.48 0.85
CA TYR A 533 -33.72 -30.94 1.11
C TYR A 533 -32.87 -29.84 1.78
N ASN A 534 -31.97 -30.23 2.69
CA ASN A 534 -31.22 -29.28 3.52
C ASN A 534 -30.37 -28.31 2.69
N ASN A 535 -29.74 -28.76 1.61
CA ASN A 535 -28.99 -27.89 0.70
C ASN A 535 -29.86 -26.77 0.10
N LYS A 536 -31.10 -27.09 -0.29
CA LYS A 536 -32.08 -26.12 -0.81
C LYS A 536 -32.59 -25.16 0.27
N LYS A 537 -32.74 -25.63 1.51
CA LYS A 537 -33.07 -24.75 2.64
C LYS A 537 -31.96 -23.72 2.89
N GLU A 538 -30.70 -24.15 2.86
CA GLU A 538 -29.55 -23.26 3.00
C GLU A 538 -29.41 -22.30 1.80
N GLU A 539 -29.68 -22.77 0.58
CA GLU A 539 -29.76 -21.92 -0.63
C GLU A 539 -30.79 -20.79 -0.43
N ILE A 540 -32.00 -21.09 0.05
CA ILE A 540 -33.04 -20.08 0.27
C ILE A 540 -32.63 -19.06 1.35
N LYS A 541 -32.01 -19.50 2.45
CA LYS A 541 -31.53 -18.60 3.50
C LYS A 541 -30.45 -17.67 2.97
N HIS A 542 -29.49 -18.22 2.23
CA HIS A 542 -28.40 -17.48 1.62
C HIS A 542 -28.92 -16.42 0.64
N ILE A 543 -29.86 -16.79 -0.24
CA ILE A 543 -30.48 -15.83 -1.18
C ILE A 543 -31.16 -14.69 -0.45
N ARG A 544 -31.87 -14.97 0.65
CA ARG A 544 -32.52 -13.92 1.47
C ARG A 544 -31.50 -12.94 2.06
N GLU A 545 -30.40 -13.44 2.59
CA GLU A 545 -29.32 -12.61 3.13
C GLU A 545 -28.61 -11.81 2.04
N GLU A 546 -28.33 -12.42 0.88
CA GLU A 546 -27.71 -11.74 -0.26
C GLU A 546 -28.59 -10.62 -0.82
N VAL A 547 -29.89 -10.86 -1.00
CA VAL A 547 -30.84 -9.83 -1.44
C VAL A 547 -30.84 -8.66 -0.44
N TYR A 548 -30.89 -8.93 0.87
CA TYR A 548 -30.79 -7.87 1.89
C TYR A 548 -29.51 -7.02 1.77
N ASN A 549 -28.36 -7.68 1.60
CA ASN A 549 -27.08 -6.99 1.43
C ASN A 549 -27.02 -6.20 0.11
N MET A 550 -27.58 -6.75 -0.97
CA MET A 550 -27.67 -6.07 -2.26
C MET A 550 -28.54 -4.82 -2.19
N ILE A 551 -29.67 -4.86 -1.46
CA ILE A 551 -30.50 -3.66 -1.27
C ILE A 551 -29.71 -2.56 -0.59
N LYS A 552 -29.02 -2.86 0.51
CA LYS A 552 -28.19 -1.87 1.20
C LYS A 552 -27.11 -1.28 0.29
N LYS A 553 -26.51 -2.12 -0.55
CA LYS A 553 -25.49 -1.73 -1.52
C LYS A 553 -26.06 -0.85 -2.64
N PHE A 554 -27.19 -1.23 -3.23
CA PHE A 554 -27.83 -0.44 -4.28
C PHE A 554 -28.40 0.87 -3.75
N SER A 555 -28.97 0.91 -2.54
CA SER A 555 -29.33 2.18 -1.90
C SER A 555 -28.11 3.11 -1.77
N TYR A 556 -26.92 2.59 -1.44
CA TYR A 556 -25.70 3.38 -1.42
C TYR A 556 -25.34 3.94 -2.81
N ILE A 557 -25.39 3.10 -3.85
CA ILE A 557 -25.10 3.53 -5.22
C ILE A 557 -26.15 4.55 -5.70
N LEU A 558 -27.44 4.31 -5.47
CA LEU A 558 -28.52 5.23 -5.81
C LEU A 558 -28.38 6.58 -5.10
N ASN A 559 -27.92 6.61 -3.84
CA ASN A 559 -27.59 7.87 -3.16
C ASN A 559 -26.45 8.60 -3.88
N LYS A 560 -25.41 7.90 -4.34
CA LYS A 560 -24.34 8.50 -5.16
C LYS A 560 -24.86 9.03 -6.49
N LEU A 561 -25.75 8.31 -7.17
CA LEU A 561 -26.39 8.78 -8.40
C LEU A 561 -27.25 10.03 -8.15
N LEU A 562 -27.99 10.04 -7.04
CA LEU A 562 -28.79 11.20 -6.65
C LEU A 562 -27.90 12.42 -6.42
N ILE A 563 -26.76 12.22 -5.77
CA ILE A 563 -25.75 13.25 -5.49
C ILE A 563 -25.06 13.74 -6.78
N ALA A 564 -24.61 12.83 -7.65
CA ALA A 564 -23.79 13.14 -8.84
C ALA A 564 -24.61 13.72 -10.00
N GLY A 565 -25.84 13.22 -10.21
CA GLY A 565 -26.68 13.65 -11.32
C GLY A 565 -26.23 13.12 -12.68
N ASP A 566 -25.61 11.95 -12.70
CA ASP A 566 -25.20 11.27 -13.93
C ASP A 566 -26.40 11.11 -14.88
N LYS A 567 -26.12 11.34 -16.17
CA LYS A 567 -27.08 11.17 -17.27
C LYS A 567 -26.74 9.92 -18.06
N TYR A 568 -27.76 9.14 -18.37
CA TYR A 568 -27.67 7.89 -19.10
C TYR A 568 -28.44 7.97 -20.41
N ASP A 569 -27.93 7.31 -21.45
CA ASP A 569 -28.73 7.06 -22.64
C ASP A 569 -29.83 6.03 -22.36
N CYS A 570 -30.80 5.96 -23.27
CA CYS A 570 -31.95 5.07 -23.14
C CYS A 570 -31.57 3.59 -23.02
N ASN A 571 -30.52 3.15 -23.70
CA ASN A 571 -30.08 1.75 -23.70
C ASN A 571 -29.50 1.35 -22.35
N PHE A 572 -28.60 2.17 -21.80
CA PHE A 572 -28.05 1.95 -20.47
C PHE A 572 -29.15 1.97 -19.42
N PHE A 573 -30.07 2.94 -19.49
CA PHE A 573 -31.18 3.04 -18.55
C PHE A 573 -32.04 1.77 -18.56
N LYS A 574 -32.47 1.31 -19.74
CA LYS A 574 -33.26 0.08 -19.89
C LYS A 574 -32.51 -1.14 -19.37
N GLU A 575 -31.27 -1.33 -19.80
CA GLU A 575 -30.46 -2.49 -19.42
C GLU A 575 -30.27 -2.58 -17.90
N VAL A 576 -29.96 -1.45 -17.25
CA VAL A 576 -29.55 -1.41 -15.84
C VAL A 576 -30.73 -1.30 -14.88
N PHE A 577 -31.71 -0.46 -15.18
CA PHE A 577 -32.80 -0.15 -14.25
C PHE A 577 -34.09 -0.91 -14.57
N ILE A 578 -34.31 -1.30 -15.83
CA ILE A 578 -35.55 -1.98 -16.24
C ILE A 578 -35.34 -3.49 -16.40
N ASP A 579 -34.37 -3.91 -17.22
CA ASP A 579 -34.18 -5.32 -17.57
C ASP A 579 -33.50 -6.13 -16.45
N ASN A 580 -32.76 -5.46 -15.57
CA ASN A 580 -32.16 -6.10 -14.41
C ASN A 580 -33.24 -6.46 -13.37
N PRO A 581 -33.44 -7.76 -13.06
CA PRO A 581 -34.54 -8.21 -12.19
C PRO A 581 -34.59 -7.58 -10.80
N ILE A 582 -33.42 -7.25 -10.25
CA ILE A 582 -33.32 -6.70 -8.91
C ILE A 582 -33.49 -5.18 -8.97
N MET A 583 -32.76 -4.49 -9.84
CA MET A 583 -32.85 -3.03 -9.98
C MET A 583 -34.24 -2.58 -10.44
N ASN A 584 -34.92 -3.38 -11.26
CA ASN A 584 -36.31 -3.14 -11.66
C ASN A 584 -37.23 -2.88 -10.47
N LYS A 585 -37.04 -3.58 -9.35
CA LYS A 585 -37.83 -3.38 -8.13
C LYS A 585 -37.60 -2.02 -7.49
N PHE A 586 -36.36 -1.52 -7.54
CA PHE A 586 -36.05 -0.16 -7.08
C PHE A 586 -36.73 0.86 -7.98
N ASP A 587 -36.63 0.63 -9.29
CA ASP A 587 -37.06 1.57 -10.32
C ASP A 587 -38.56 1.88 -10.28
N LEU A 588 -39.39 0.91 -9.88
CA LEU A 588 -40.84 1.10 -9.70
C LEU A 588 -41.20 2.31 -8.81
N SER A 589 -40.32 2.71 -7.90
CA SER A 589 -40.57 3.79 -6.92
C SER A 589 -39.64 5.00 -7.07
N LEU A 590 -38.70 4.94 -8.02
CA LEU A 590 -37.77 6.03 -8.30
C LEU A 590 -38.36 6.99 -9.33
N ILE A 591 -38.09 8.28 -9.14
CA ILE A 591 -38.47 9.32 -10.08
C ILE A 591 -37.26 9.72 -10.92
N TRP A 592 -37.46 9.86 -12.22
CA TRP A 592 -36.41 10.16 -13.19
C TRP A 592 -36.71 11.46 -13.92
N ASN A 593 -35.67 12.18 -14.32
CA ASN A 593 -35.76 13.30 -15.25
C ASN A 593 -35.45 12.80 -16.66
N LEU A 594 -36.26 13.22 -17.62
CA LEU A 594 -36.03 13.02 -19.05
C LEU A 594 -35.49 14.31 -19.68
N TYR A 595 -34.47 14.18 -20.52
CA TYR A 595 -33.87 15.28 -21.27
C TYR A 595 -33.83 14.96 -22.76
N ASP A 596 -33.90 16.00 -23.59
CA ASP A 596 -33.66 15.87 -25.03
C ASP A 596 -32.16 15.69 -25.35
N ILE A 597 -31.85 15.49 -26.64
CA ILE A 597 -30.48 15.38 -27.15
C ILE A 597 -29.60 16.61 -26.86
N ASN A 598 -30.21 17.76 -26.62
CA ASN A 598 -29.54 19.02 -26.28
C ASN A 598 -29.42 19.23 -24.77
N ASN A 599 -29.72 18.21 -23.95
CA ASN A 599 -29.74 18.26 -22.49
C ASN A 599 -30.80 19.17 -21.86
N ASN A 600 -31.82 19.59 -22.61
CA ASN A 600 -32.94 20.35 -22.06
C ASN A 600 -33.90 19.42 -21.31
N PHE A 601 -34.35 19.84 -20.13
CA PHE A 601 -35.32 19.10 -19.34
C PHE A 601 -36.68 19.05 -20.06
N ILE A 602 -37.26 17.84 -20.17
CA ILE A 602 -38.57 17.59 -20.77
C ILE A 602 -39.62 17.42 -19.68
N THR A 603 -39.49 16.36 -18.87
CA THR A 603 -40.44 16.02 -17.80
C THR A 603 -39.78 15.12 -16.76
N THR A 604 -40.40 15.01 -15.59
CA THR A 604 -40.16 13.89 -14.68
C THR A 604 -41.03 12.70 -15.07
N PHE A 605 -40.57 11.48 -14.84
CA PHE A 605 -41.34 10.26 -15.06
C PHE A 605 -41.00 9.15 -14.05
N ARG A 606 -41.86 8.12 -14.00
CA ARG A 606 -41.68 6.87 -13.26
C ARG A 606 -41.99 5.68 -14.17
N TYR A 607 -41.32 4.56 -13.96
CA TYR A 607 -41.65 3.29 -14.61
C TYR A 607 -42.83 2.60 -13.90
N SER A 608 -43.86 2.21 -14.65
CA SER A 608 -45.10 1.65 -14.11
C SER A 608 -45.03 0.14 -13.84
N GLY A 609 -44.00 -0.56 -14.32
CA GLY A 609 -43.84 -2.02 -14.15
C GLY A 609 -44.32 -2.87 -15.33
N ASP A 610 -45.09 -2.32 -16.25
CA ASP A 610 -45.71 -3.00 -17.39
C ASP A 610 -45.06 -2.62 -18.75
N GLY A 611 -43.95 -1.90 -18.72
CA GLY A 611 -43.31 -1.33 -19.91
C GLY A 611 -43.66 0.14 -20.17
N SER A 612 -44.68 0.69 -19.49
CA SER A 612 -45.08 2.09 -19.64
C SER A 612 -44.37 3.03 -18.65
N TYR A 613 -44.34 4.31 -19.00
CA TYR A 613 -43.80 5.39 -18.18
C TYR A 613 -44.86 6.46 -18.03
N THR A 614 -45.05 7.01 -16.83
CA THR A 614 -45.99 8.11 -16.58
C THR A 614 -45.29 9.29 -15.94
N ASN A 615 -45.83 10.50 -16.12
CA ASN A 615 -45.40 11.72 -15.44
C ASN A 615 -46.19 11.95 -14.13
N SER A 616 -45.92 13.08 -13.46
CA SER A 616 -46.57 13.47 -12.21
C SER A 616 -48.08 13.76 -12.31
N ASP A 617 -48.61 13.79 -13.53
CA ASP A 617 -50.02 14.02 -13.85
C ASP A 617 -50.69 12.73 -14.39
N ASP A 618 -50.02 11.59 -14.26
CA ASP A 618 -50.44 10.27 -14.76
C ASP A 618 -50.59 10.20 -16.30
N GLU A 619 -49.94 11.11 -17.02
CA GLU A 619 -49.88 11.08 -18.48
C GLU A 619 -48.73 10.20 -18.96
N GLU A 620 -48.95 9.45 -20.05
CA GLU A 620 -47.95 8.57 -20.64
C GLU A 620 -46.75 9.36 -21.21
N VAL A 621 -45.54 8.95 -20.84
CA VAL A 621 -44.27 9.54 -21.28
C VAL A 621 -43.60 8.62 -22.29
N LYS A 622 -43.26 9.16 -23.46
CA LYS A 622 -42.49 8.43 -24.48
C LYS A 622 -41.00 8.70 -24.31
N ILE A 623 -40.22 7.64 -24.24
CA ILE A 623 -38.76 7.68 -24.16
C ILE A 623 -38.20 7.17 -25.49
N ASP A 624 -37.47 8.02 -26.19
CA ASP A 624 -36.81 7.71 -27.46
C ASP A 624 -35.30 7.44 -27.28
N ASP A 625 -34.66 6.87 -28.30
CA ASP A 625 -33.24 6.51 -28.25
C ASP A 625 -32.29 7.73 -28.20
N ASN A 626 -32.79 8.94 -28.48
CA ASN A 626 -32.04 10.20 -28.48
C ASN A 626 -32.27 11.02 -27.21
N THR A 627 -32.87 10.44 -26.17
CA THR A 627 -33.09 11.08 -24.87
C THR A 627 -32.02 10.68 -23.86
N PHE A 628 -31.82 11.55 -22.87
CA PHE A 628 -31.00 11.26 -21.69
C PHE A 628 -31.86 11.18 -20.44
N ILE A 629 -31.47 10.34 -19.49
CA ILE A 629 -32.21 10.04 -18.27
C ILE A 629 -31.29 10.22 -17.07
N SER A 630 -31.74 10.96 -16.05
CA SER A 630 -31.01 11.08 -14.77
C SER A 630 -31.95 10.87 -13.60
N LEU A 631 -31.46 10.34 -12.49
CA LEU A 631 -32.26 10.23 -11.28
C LEU A 631 -32.70 11.64 -10.83
N ALA A 632 -33.99 11.86 -10.58
CA ALA A 632 -34.51 13.21 -10.32
C ALA A 632 -34.10 13.70 -8.94
N SER A 633 -33.57 14.93 -8.83
CA SER A 633 -33.27 15.56 -7.53
C SER A 633 -34.29 16.67 -7.20
N PRO A 634 -34.74 16.82 -5.93
CA PRO A 634 -35.69 17.86 -5.55
C PRO A 634 -35.24 19.30 -5.86
N ILE A 635 -33.93 19.56 -5.97
CA ILE A 635 -33.43 20.88 -6.36
C ILE A 635 -33.81 21.25 -7.81
N GLU A 636 -34.03 20.25 -8.66
CA GLU A 636 -34.38 20.40 -10.08
C GLU A 636 -35.91 20.40 -10.31
N MET A 637 -36.69 20.17 -9.26
CA MET A 637 -38.15 20.06 -9.32
C MET A 637 -38.85 21.23 -8.60
N LYS A 638 -40.04 21.58 -9.08
CA LYS A 638 -40.97 22.46 -8.38
C LYS A 638 -41.61 21.70 -7.21
N GLU A 639 -41.92 22.40 -6.11
CA GLU A 639 -42.54 21.79 -4.92
C GLU A 639 -43.89 21.11 -5.22
N GLU A 640 -44.68 21.70 -6.13
CA GLU A 640 -45.93 21.11 -6.60
C GLU A 640 -45.70 19.73 -7.25
N THR A 641 -44.71 19.61 -8.13
CA THR A 641 -44.34 18.35 -8.79
C THR A 641 -43.91 17.29 -7.77
N ILE A 642 -43.13 17.67 -6.75
CA ILE A 642 -42.72 16.76 -5.67
C ILE A 642 -43.94 16.28 -4.87
N THR A 643 -44.89 17.17 -4.62
CA THR A 643 -46.13 16.84 -3.88
C THR A 643 -47.00 15.86 -4.67
N LYS A 644 -47.14 16.06 -5.99
CA LYS A 644 -47.85 15.12 -6.88
C LYS A 644 -47.20 13.74 -6.87
N TRP A 645 -45.88 13.67 -6.99
CA TRP A 645 -45.15 12.39 -6.94
C TRP A 645 -45.32 11.65 -5.61
N LYS A 646 -45.24 12.36 -4.48
CA LYS A 646 -45.48 11.76 -3.17
C LYS A 646 -46.87 11.16 -3.06
N LYS A 647 -47.88 11.90 -3.53
CA LYS A 647 -49.26 11.43 -3.53
C LYS A 647 -49.42 10.17 -4.39
N GLN A 648 -48.87 10.16 -5.60
CA GLN A 648 -48.92 8.96 -6.45
C GLN A 648 -48.22 7.76 -5.79
N LEU A 649 -47.03 7.94 -5.20
CA LEU A 649 -46.34 6.84 -4.51
C LEU A 649 -47.17 6.29 -3.34
N GLU A 650 -47.87 7.16 -2.61
CA GLU A 650 -48.82 6.76 -1.56
C GLU A 650 -50.02 6.00 -2.13
N ASP A 651 -50.64 6.52 -3.20
CA ASP A 651 -51.80 5.91 -3.88
C ASP A 651 -51.48 4.51 -4.43
N TYR A 652 -50.23 4.25 -4.83
CA TYR A 652 -49.75 2.95 -5.30
C TYR A 652 -49.09 2.08 -4.21
N GLU A 653 -49.10 2.51 -2.95
CA GLU A 653 -48.46 1.82 -1.80
C GLU A 653 -46.95 1.52 -2.04
N LEU A 654 -46.25 2.43 -2.72
CA LEU A 654 -44.84 2.29 -3.08
C LEU A 654 -43.93 3.05 -2.10
N SER A 655 -42.87 2.37 -1.64
CA SER A 655 -41.86 2.96 -0.75
C SER A 655 -40.53 3.16 -1.49
N GLN A 656 -39.97 4.38 -1.39
CA GLN A 656 -38.70 4.68 -2.04
C GLN A 656 -37.52 3.97 -1.35
N PRO A 657 -36.57 3.40 -2.10
CA PRO A 657 -35.39 2.73 -1.55
C PRO A 657 -34.34 3.71 -1.00
N ILE A 658 -34.49 5.00 -1.30
CA ILE A 658 -33.68 6.12 -0.82
C ILE A 658 -34.60 7.30 -0.53
N ASN A 659 -34.14 8.24 0.30
CA ASN A 659 -34.87 9.47 0.61
C ASN A 659 -34.77 10.49 -0.55
N GLN A 660 -35.35 10.17 -1.70
CA GLN A 660 -35.25 10.98 -2.92
C GLN A 660 -36.11 12.25 -2.84
N LEU A 661 -37.41 12.12 -2.52
CA LEU A 661 -38.38 13.23 -2.58
C LEU A 661 -38.49 14.02 -1.26
N SER A 662 -37.46 14.01 -0.42
CA SER A 662 -37.47 14.76 0.84
C SER A 662 -37.66 16.26 0.61
N ILE A 663 -38.67 16.86 1.25
CA ILE A 663 -38.92 18.31 1.21
C ILE A 663 -38.46 18.90 2.54
N ILE A 664 -37.29 19.54 2.53
CA ILE A 664 -36.84 20.43 3.60
C ILE A 664 -36.73 21.82 2.97
N LYS A 665 -37.23 22.85 3.66
CA LYS A 665 -37.16 24.24 3.21
C LYS A 665 -35.72 24.76 3.32
N LEU A 666 -34.92 24.46 2.30
CA LEU A 666 -33.63 25.11 2.09
C LEU A 666 -33.82 26.27 1.14
N ASP A 667 -33.12 27.38 1.39
CA ASP A 667 -32.98 28.42 0.37
C ASP A 667 -32.14 27.88 -0.79
N LYS A 668 -32.82 27.32 -1.80
CA LYS A 668 -32.19 26.76 -2.99
C LYS A 668 -31.29 27.78 -3.70
N ASN A 669 -31.55 29.08 -3.54
CA ASN A 669 -30.79 30.15 -4.19
C ASN A 669 -29.54 30.57 -3.40
N ASN A 670 -29.45 30.22 -2.11
CA ASN A 670 -28.32 30.57 -1.26
C ASN A 670 -27.89 29.38 -0.37
N LEU A 671 -27.34 28.34 -1.01
CA LEU A 671 -26.88 27.14 -0.32
C LEU A 671 -25.68 27.40 0.62
N GLU A 672 -24.91 28.45 0.39
CA GLU A 672 -23.80 28.83 1.27
C GLU A 672 -24.31 29.24 2.66
N ASN A 673 -25.41 30.00 2.72
CA ASN A 673 -26.06 30.33 3.98
C ASN A 673 -26.57 29.07 4.70
N GLU A 674 -27.09 28.10 3.96
CA GLU A 674 -27.54 26.82 4.52
C GLU A 674 -26.38 25.96 5.05
N ILE A 675 -25.22 25.98 4.37
CA ILE A 675 -23.98 25.36 4.86
C ILE A 675 -23.55 25.99 6.19
N ASN A 676 -23.60 27.32 6.28
CA ASN A 676 -23.18 28.06 7.49
C ASN A 676 -24.01 27.70 8.72
N LYS A 677 -25.32 27.40 8.56
CA LYS A 677 -26.17 26.94 9.67
C LYS A 677 -25.72 25.60 10.27
N LEU A 678 -25.00 24.77 9.50
CA LEU A 678 -24.52 23.45 9.94
C LEU A 678 -23.09 23.47 10.50
N GLN A 679 -22.42 24.62 10.54
CA GLN A 679 -21.08 24.73 11.10
C GLN A 679 -21.13 24.70 12.63
N ASN A 680 -20.17 24.01 13.25
CA ASN A 680 -20.02 23.85 14.70
C ASN A 680 -21.23 23.29 15.46
N ILE A 681 -22.15 22.61 14.79
CA ILE A 681 -23.27 21.94 15.46
C ILE A 681 -22.80 20.72 16.23
N GLU A 682 -23.49 20.39 17.32
CA GLU A 682 -23.12 19.30 18.21
C GLU A 682 -24.02 18.07 17.98
N ILE A 683 -23.42 16.96 17.55
CA ILE A 683 -24.12 15.69 17.33
C ILE A 683 -23.50 14.57 18.15
N ALA A 684 -24.22 13.47 18.35
CA ALA A 684 -23.62 12.28 18.95
C ALA A 684 -22.57 11.67 18.01
N TYR A 685 -21.43 11.24 18.54
CA TYR A 685 -20.34 10.63 17.77
C TYR A 685 -20.80 9.39 17.02
N GLY A 686 -21.71 8.62 17.61
CA GLY A 686 -22.35 7.49 16.94
C GLY A 686 -23.13 7.90 15.69
N THR A 687 -23.82 9.04 15.72
CA THR A 687 -24.53 9.59 14.56
C THR A 687 -23.53 10.03 13.49
N PHE A 688 -22.43 10.68 13.86
CA PHE A 688 -21.33 11.04 12.96
C PHE A 688 -20.77 9.81 12.23
N LYS A 689 -20.50 8.73 12.98
CA LYS A 689 -20.04 7.45 12.40
C LYS A 689 -21.09 6.81 11.49
N ALA A 690 -22.34 6.78 11.91
CA ALA A 690 -23.43 6.19 11.15
C ALA A 690 -23.63 6.89 9.79
N PHE A 691 -23.51 8.22 9.77
CA PHE A 691 -23.61 9.02 8.54
C PHE A 691 -22.49 8.67 7.54
N GLY A 692 -21.23 8.70 7.98
CA GLY A 692 -20.11 8.32 7.12
C GLY A 692 -20.23 6.89 6.57
N MET A 693 -20.70 5.94 7.40
CA MET A 693 -20.95 4.56 6.97
C MET A 693 -22.13 4.42 6.01
N ARG A 694 -23.24 5.14 6.23
CA ARG A 694 -24.44 5.06 5.39
C ARG A 694 -24.16 5.52 3.96
N TYR A 695 -23.35 6.56 3.82
CA TYR A 695 -22.97 7.16 2.54
C TYR A 695 -21.58 6.76 2.06
N GLY A 696 -21.03 5.66 2.58
CA GLY A 696 -19.77 5.03 2.14
C GLY A 696 -18.58 5.98 2.01
N MET A 697 -18.46 6.91 2.95
CA MET A 697 -17.40 7.92 2.97
C MET A 697 -16.09 7.32 3.48
N MET A 698 -14.96 7.79 2.96
CA MET A 698 -13.62 7.41 3.44
C MET A 698 -13.34 8.09 4.77
N SER A 699 -12.89 7.33 5.78
CA SER A 699 -12.57 7.84 7.10
C SER A 699 -11.09 8.11 7.29
N SER A 700 -10.74 9.19 8.02
CA SER A 700 -9.41 9.38 8.60
C SER A 700 -9.45 9.31 10.13
N TYR A 701 -8.33 8.91 10.74
CA TYR A 701 -8.25 8.58 12.16
C TYR A 701 -7.33 9.53 12.93
N THR A 702 -7.59 9.67 14.24
CA THR A 702 -6.62 10.19 15.21
C THR A 702 -5.56 9.13 15.53
N GLU A 703 -4.53 9.54 16.27
CA GLU A 703 -3.50 8.61 16.80
C GLU A 703 -4.11 7.51 17.69
N TYR A 704 -5.28 7.78 18.28
CA TYR A 704 -6.06 6.86 19.11
C TYR A 704 -7.05 5.98 18.32
N ARG A 705 -6.90 5.87 17.00
CA ARG A 705 -7.79 5.09 16.11
C ARG A 705 -9.27 5.51 16.16
N THR A 706 -9.55 6.74 16.61
CA THR A 706 -10.89 7.33 16.61
C THR A 706 -11.09 8.08 15.30
N ILE A 707 -12.27 7.98 14.67
CA ILE A 707 -12.53 8.60 13.36
C ILE A 707 -12.72 10.09 13.58
N LYS A 708 -11.89 10.93 12.92
CA LYS A 708 -11.96 12.39 13.04
C LYS A 708 -12.60 13.07 11.85
N GLU A 709 -12.62 12.42 10.70
CA GLU A 709 -13.08 13.03 9.45
C GLU A 709 -13.62 11.95 8.51
N TYR A 710 -14.65 12.32 7.74
CA TYR A 710 -15.11 11.58 6.59
C TYR A 710 -15.00 12.43 5.33
N ASN A 711 -14.67 11.79 4.22
CA ASN A 711 -14.58 12.38 2.89
C ASN A 711 -15.39 11.57 1.87
N LEU A 712 -16.23 12.26 1.08
CA LEU A 712 -16.87 11.75 -0.11
C LEU A 712 -16.37 12.52 -1.34
N SER A 713 -15.68 11.84 -2.25
CA SER A 713 -15.26 12.40 -3.55
C SER A 713 -16.03 11.74 -4.69
N LEU A 714 -16.44 12.55 -5.66
CA LEU A 714 -17.05 12.14 -6.92
C LEU A 714 -16.05 12.18 -8.07
N ASP A 715 -16.35 11.47 -9.16
CA ASP A 715 -15.49 11.40 -10.34
C ASP A 715 -15.43 12.73 -11.12
N ASN A 716 -16.39 13.64 -10.89
CA ASN A 716 -16.39 14.99 -11.46
C ASN A 716 -15.46 15.98 -10.72
N GLY A 717 -14.78 15.54 -9.65
CA GLY A 717 -13.89 16.34 -8.80
C GLY A 717 -14.56 16.94 -7.56
N ASP A 718 -15.89 16.92 -7.47
CA ASP A 718 -16.59 17.46 -6.31
C ASP A 718 -16.34 16.58 -5.07
N THR A 719 -16.03 17.25 -3.96
CA THR A 719 -15.61 16.61 -2.71
C THR A 719 -16.32 17.24 -1.52
N PHE A 720 -16.88 16.41 -0.66
CA PHE A 720 -17.49 16.79 0.60
C PHE A 720 -16.68 16.23 1.77
N ILE A 721 -16.38 17.08 2.75
CA ILE A 721 -15.63 16.73 3.95
C ILE A 721 -16.46 17.10 5.17
N ILE A 722 -16.56 16.19 6.13
CA ILE A 722 -17.14 16.44 7.46
C ILE A 722 -16.11 16.07 8.53
N LYS A 723 -15.76 17.03 9.39
CA LYS A 723 -14.74 16.90 10.44
C LYS A 723 -15.39 17.00 11.81
N GLY A 724 -15.11 16.03 12.68
CA GLY A 724 -15.43 16.08 14.10
C GLY A 724 -14.26 16.65 14.91
N GLN A 725 -14.53 17.62 15.78
CA GLN A 725 -13.53 18.11 16.74
C GLN A 725 -13.30 17.06 17.84
N ILE A 726 -12.32 16.19 17.64
CA ILE A 726 -12.03 15.04 18.51
C ILE A 726 -10.54 15.05 18.88
N ASN A 727 -10.24 15.17 20.17
CA ASN A 727 -8.87 15.27 20.70
C ASN A 727 -8.36 13.97 21.35
N GLY A 728 -9.12 12.87 21.29
CA GLY A 728 -8.81 11.62 22.00
C GLY A 728 -9.70 10.45 21.60
N GLU A 729 -9.88 9.49 22.51
CA GLU A 729 -10.93 8.46 22.41
C GLU A 729 -12.32 9.10 22.56
N ALA A 730 -13.31 8.57 21.83
CA ALA A 730 -14.69 9.04 21.89
C ALA A 730 -15.67 7.86 21.86
N ASP A 731 -16.59 7.83 22.81
CA ASP A 731 -17.66 6.85 22.92
C ASP A 731 -18.85 7.21 22.03
N TYR A 732 -19.69 6.22 21.70
CA TYR A 732 -20.80 6.38 20.76
C TYR A 732 -21.82 7.47 21.18
N LYS A 733 -21.94 7.76 22.48
CA LYS A 733 -22.86 8.75 23.03
C LYS A 733 -22.24 10.14 23.18
N ASP A 734 -20.92 10.25 23.04
CA ASP A 734 -20.21 11.51 23.23
C ASP A 734 -20.65 12.54 22.21
N LYS A 735 -20.60 13.80 22.63
CA LYS A 735 -21.00 14.93 21.81
C LYS A 735 -19.80 15.50 21.08
N VAL A 736 -19.92 15.64 19.76
CA VAL A 736 -18.85 16.12 18.90
C VAL A 736 -19.36 17.27 18.06
N LYS A 737 -18.60 18.37 18.05
CA LYS A 737 -18.84 19.49 17.13
C LYS A 737 -18.34 19.14 15.75
N ILE A 738 -19.19 19.33 14.74
CA ILE A 738 -18.84 19.06 13.36
C ILE A 738 -18.62 20.34 12.57
N ASN A 739 -17.74 20.28 11.58
CA ASN A 739 -17.58 21.29 10.54
C ASN A 739 -17.62 20.61 9.18
N ILE A 740 -18.22 21.28 8.19
CA ILE A 740 -18.36 20.75 6.84
C ILE A 740 -17.70 21.65 5.80
N GLU A 741 -17.23 21.03 4.73
CA GLU A 741 -16.53 21.71 3.64
C GLU A 741 -16.88 21.05 2.30
N PHE A 742 -17.10 21.87 1.28
CA PHE A 742 -17.34 21.44 -0.10
C PHE A 742 -16.22 21.99 -0.99
N LYS A 743 -15.67 21.16 -1.88
CA LYS A 743 -14.56 21.49 -2.80
C LYS A 743 -14.81 20.93 -4.19
N SER A 744 -14.14 21.49 -5.19
CA SER A 744 -14.04 20.95 -6.54
C SER A 744 -12.58 21.09 -7.02
N ASP A 745 -12.19 20.32 -8.03
CA ASP A 745 -10.86 20.41 -8.64
C ASP A 745 -10.70 21.74 -9.42
N GLU A 746 -9.48 22.31 -9.40
CA GLU A 746 -9.00 23.46 -10.19
C GLU A 746 -10.06 24.47 -10.70
N ASN A 747 -10.43 25.44 -9.87
CA ASN A 747 -11.23 26.63 -10.23
C ASN A 747 -12.66 26.40 -10.75
N LYS A 748 -13.26 25.22 -10.52
CA LYS A 748 -14.69 24.98 -10.81
C LYS A 748 -15.58 25.29 -9.59
N GLU A 749 -16.79 25.79 -9.86
CA GLU A 749 -17.83 25.91 -8.85
C GLU A 749 -18.38 24.51 -8.51
N VAL A 750 -18.57 24.24 -7.22
CA VAL A 750 -19.13 22.97 -6.74
C VAL A 750 -20.57 22.82 -7.21
N SER A 751 -20.96 21.63 -7.66
CA SER A 751 -22.34 21.37 -8.09
C SER A 751 -23.38 21.73 -7.02
N ARG A 752 -24.35 22.57 -7.37
CA ARG A 752 -25.49 22.91 -6.49
C ARG A 752 -26.30 21.68 -6.10
N ARG A 753 -26.43 20.71 -7.02
CA ARG A 753 -27.08 19.43 -6.77
C ARG A 753 -26.32 18.62 -5.72
N PHE A 754 -24.99 18.58 -5.83
CA PHE A 754 -24.11 17.92 -4.87
C PHE A 754 -24.32 18.49 -3.45
N ILE A 755 -24.20 19.81 -3.31
CA ILE A 755 -24.39 20.51 -2.03
C ILE A 755 -25.78 20.23 -1.47
N TYR A 756 -26.84 20.52 -2.23
CA TYR A 756 -28.22 20.39 -1.77
C TYR A 756 -28.52 18.97 -1.27
N THR A 757 -28.12 17.95 -2.03
CA THR A 757 -28.42 16.55 -1.69
C THR A 757 -27.73 16.13 -0.40
N ILE A 758 -26.47 16.51 -0.20
CA ILE A 758 -25.73 16.24 1.05
C ILE A 758 -26.35 16.97 2.23
N LEU A 759 -26.77 18.23 2.07
CA LEU A 759 -27.46 18.97 3.13
C LEU A 759 -28.75 18.26 3.56
N ILE A 760 -29.58 17.81 2.60
CA ILE A 760 -30.79 17.04 2.89
C ILE A 760 -30.46 15.77 3.69
N PHE A 761 -29.44 15.03 3.28
CA PHE A 761 -28.99 13.82 3.98
C PHE A 761 -28.56 14.10 5.41
N MET A 762 -27.75 15.14 5.62
CA MET A 762 -27.32 15.56 6.96
C MET A 762 -28.50 15.96 7.82
N ILE A 763 -29.42 16.78 7.32
CA ILE A 763 -30.55 17.30 8.09
C ILE A 763 -31.45 16.15 8.56
N TRP A 764 -31.66 15.14 7.72
CA TRP A 764 -32.42 13.95 8.09
C TRP A 764 -31.69 13.07 9.10
N ASP A 765 -30.46 12.66 8.80
CA ASP A 765 -29.72 11.72 9.65
C ASP A 765 -29.37 12.32 11.02
N PHE A 766 -29.17 13.64 11.07
CA PHE A 766 -28.87 14.38 12.30
C PHE A 766 -30.11 14.95 12.99
N ARG A 767 -31.31 14.78 12.39
CA ARG A 767 -32.60 15.27 12.89
C ARG A 767 -32.63 16.80 13.12
N LEU A 768 -32.10 17.55 12.15
CA LEU A 768 -31.91 19.01 12.24
C LEU A 768 -33.02 19.81 11.55
N ALA A 769 -34.12 19.19 11.14
CA ALA A 769 -35.19 19.86 10.39
C ALA A 769 -35.70 21.14 11.11
N TYR A 770 -35.68 21.16 12.44
CA TYR A 770 -36.06 22.32 13.26
C TYR A 770 -35.20 23.58 13.01
N MET A 771 -33.98 23.44 12.47
CA MET A 771 -33.08 24.56 12.17
C MET A 771 -33.41 25.24 10.82
N PHE A 772 -34.26 24.61 10.00
CA PHE A 772 -34.54 24.99 8.61
C PHE A 772 -36.03 25.24 8.34
N ASN A 773 -36.82 25.46 9.41
CA ASN A 773 -38.25 25.73 9.34
C ASN A 773 -38.59 27.22 9.23
#